data_AF-A0A671NZG6-F1
#
_entry.id   AF-A0A671NZG6-F1
#
_cell.length_a   1.000
_cell.length_b   1.000
_cell.length_c   1.000
_cell.angle_alpha   90.00
_cell.angle_beta   90.00
_cell.angle_gamma   90.00
#
_symmetry.space_group_name_H-M   'P 1'
#
loop_
_entity.id
_entity.type
_entity.pdbx_description
1 polymer ?
#
loop_
_entity_poly.entity_id
_entity_poly.type
_entity_poly.pdbx_seq_one_letter_code
_entity_poly.pdbx_strand_id
1 'polypeptide(L)'
;MMQAARCPTDELSLTNCAVVSEKDLQSGQHVTVRTTPAHKFVFTVKSHHSVLPGTIAFSLSNTQKNYYFSVISVANYNFDKSKQCIGAMTIEIDFLQKKSTDSSPYDSDKMAAEFIQHFNNQGFTVGQQYLMFNYTCDGLQHTEGRTSIWQKIEIGLLVGNSQVIFEKSESSSLSLVGKAKTKEARQTIINPDWNFEKMGIGGLDKEFSSIFRRAFASRVFPPDIVEQMGCKHVKGILLFGPPGCGKTLMARQIGKMLNAREPKIVNGPEILNKYVGESEANIRKLFADAEEEQKRLGANSGLHIIIFDELDAICKQRGTSSGSTGVHDTVVNQLLSKIDGVEQLNNILVIGMTNRPDLIDEALMRPGRFEVKMEIGLPDEKGRVQILNIHTAKMREFNLLSGDVDVKELAAETKNYSGAELEGLVRAAQSTAMNRHIKATSTVEVDMERAEKLQVTRTDFMASLNNDIKPAFGTNQEDYSSYIMNGIIKWGDPVTRVLEDGELLVQQTKNSDRTPLVSVLLEGPPHSGKTALAAKISEDSQFPFIKICSPDKMIGYSEISKCQAIKKVFDDAYKSQLSCVVVDDIERLLDYVPIGPRFSNLVLQALLVLLKKTPPHGRKLLIIGTTSRKDVLQEMEMLDAFSTTIHVQNISSGDHLVEALELLGSFTDAERTTIAQHVKGKRVWIGIKKLLMLIEMSLQMDQAYRVSKFLSLLKDEGA
;
A
#
# COMPACT_ATOMS: atom_id res chain seq x y z
N MET A 1 29.16 -68.81 1.96
CA MET A 1 28.97 -67.87 3.09
C MET A 1 30.35 -67.38 3.51
N MET A 2 30.48 -66.13 3.90
CA MET A 2 31.75 -65.52 4.34
C MET A 2 31.57 -64.89 5.71
N GLN A 3 32.66 -64.75 6.48
CA GLN A 3 32.64 -64.08 7.78
C GLN A 3 32.95 -62.59 7.61
N ALA A 4 32.14 -61.71 8.20
CA ALA A 4 32.36 -60.27 8.16
C ALA A 4 33.49 -59.84 9.11
N ALA A 5 34.51 -59.19 8.55
CA ALA A 5 35.69 -58.67 9.26
C ALA A 5 35.80 -57.14 9.14
N ARG A 6 36.71 -56.53 9.92
CA ARG A 6 37.00 -55.10 9.84
C ARG A 6 38.03 -54.82 8.76
N CYS A 7 37.86 -53.70 8.05
CA CYS A 7 38.82 -53.21 7.07
C CYS A 7 40.24 -53.06 7.68
N PRO A 8 41.31 -53.54 7.02
CA PRO A 8 42.67 -53.52 7.55
C PRO A 8 43.31 -52.13 7.64
N THR A 9 42.97 -51.22 6.71
CA THR A 9 43.54 -49.88 6.62
C THR A 9 42.46 -48.84 6.36
N ASP A 10 42.75 -47.59 6.74
CA ASP A 10 41.84 -46.46 6.52
C ASP A 10 41.73 -46.09 5.04
N GLU A 11 42.79 -46.26 4.25
CA GLU A 11 42.76 -46.02 2.80
C GLU A 11 41.75 -46.92 2.09
N LEU A 12 41.71 -48.20 2.45
CA LEU A 12 40.71 -49.13 1.92
C LEU A 12 39.30 -48.79 2.40
N SER A 13 39.17 -48.21 3.61
CA SER A 13 37.89 -47.75 4.14
C SER A 13 37.28 -46.59 3.33
N LEU A 14 38.11 -45.80 2.64
CA LEU A 14 37.67 -44.69 1.80
C LEU A 14 37.12 -45.14 0.43
N THR A 15 37.47 -46.35 -0.01
CA THR A 15 37.16 -46.83 -1.36
C THR A 15 35.75 -47.40 -1.54
N ASN A 16 34.94 -47.47 -0.47
CA ASN A 16 33.61 -48.10 -0.45
C ASN A 16 33.56 -49.54 -1.03
N CYS A 17 34.70 -50.24 -1.09
CA CYS A 17 34.79 -51.59 -1.61
C CYS A 17 34.69 -52.62 -0.48
N ALA A 18 34.09 -53.78 -0.78
CA ALA A 18 34.20 -54.95 0.08
C ALA A 18 35.58 -55.60 -0.14
N VAL A 19 36.39 -55.64 0.91
CA VAL A 19 37.77 -56.10 0.81
C VAL A 19 37.84 -57.61 1.05
N VAL A 20 38.43 -58.35 0.14
CA VAL A 20 38.49 -59.82 0.17
C VAL A 20 39.93 -60.31 -0.03
N SER A 21 40.16 -61.60 0.23
CA SER A 21 41.41 -62.24 -0.14
C SER A 21 41.51 -62.44 -1.66
N GLU A 22 42.71 -62.27 -2.24
CA GLU A 22 42.99 -62.51 -3.67
C GLU A 22 42.64 -63.95 -4.12
N LYS A 23 42.56 -64.89 -3.18
CA LYS A 23 42.26 -66.30 -3.44
C LYS A 23 40.76 -66.56 -3.65
N ASP A 24 39.88 -65.69 -3.16
CA ASP A 24 38.43 -65.94 -3.17
C ASP A 24 37.74 -65.27 -4.36
N LEU A 25 38.00 -63.98 -4.57
CA LEU A 25 37.33 -63.15 -5.58
C LEU A 25 38.32 -62.13 -6.15
N GLN A 26 38.14 -61.80 -7.42
CA GLN A 26 39.00 -60.83 -8.12
C GLN A 26 38.54 -59.40 -7.88
N SER A 27 39.50 -58.47 -7.83
CA SER A 27 39.22 -57.02 -7.80
C SER A 27 38.39 -56.60 -9.00
N GLY A 28 37.37 -55.77 -8.77
CA GLY A 28 36.46 -55.25 -9.81
C GLY A 28 35.23 -56.12 -10.09
N GLN A 29 35.11 -57.28 -9.44
CA GLN A 29 33.84 -58.03 -9.44
C GLN A 29 32.84 -57.36 -8.49
N HIS A 30 31.55 -57.61 -8.69
CA HIS A 30 30.51 -57.11 -7.80
C HIS A 30 29.83 -58.27 -7.07
N VAL A 31 29.55 -58.07 -5.80
CA VAL A 31 28.92 -59.06 -4.94
C VAL A 31 27.69 -58.48 -4.28
N THR A 32 26.64 -59.29 -4.22
CA THR A 32 25.51 -59.04 -3.34
C THR A 32 25.81 -59.63 -1.98
N VAL A 33 25.69 -58.81 -0.94
CA VAL A 33 25.75 -59.22 0.45
C VAL A 33 24.34 -59.22 1.02
N ARG A 34 23.91 -60.38 1.53
CA ARG A 34 22.62 -60.54 2.20
C ARG A 34 22.86 -60.76 3.70
N THR A 35 22.38 -59.83 4.51
CA THR A 35 22.39 -59.93 6.00
C THR A 35 21.06 -60.44 6.53
N THR A 36 19.95 -60.11 5.87
CA THR A 36 18.58 -60.61 6.14
C THR A 36 17.82 -60.76 4.82
N PRO A 37 16.65 -61.44 4.78
CA PRO A 37 15.87 -61.59 3.55
C PRO A 37 15.42 -60.26 2.92
N ALA A 38 15.30 -59.20 3.73
CA ALA A 38 14.85 -57.87 3.31
C ALA A 38 16.00 -56.92 2.91
N HIS A 39 17.22 -57.12 3.43
CA HIS A 39 18.35 -56.23 3.19
C HIS A 39 19.34 -56.85 2.20
N LYS A 40 19.34 -56.32 0.98
CA LYS A 40 20.23 -56.70 -0.12
C LYS A 40 21.11 -55.50 -0.50
N PHE A 41 22.40 -55.57 -0.17
CA PHE A 41 23.36 -54.54 -0.56
C PHE A 41 24.30 -55.08 -1.63
N VAL A 42 24.67 -54.23 -2.59
CA VAL A 42 25.68 -54.57 -3.61
C VAL A 42 26.96 -53.81 -3.30
N PHE A 43 28.08 -54.54 -3.27
CA PHE A 43 29.40 -53.98 -3.06
C PHE A 43 30.33 -54.37 -4.22
N THR A 44 31.28 -53.47 -4.50
CA THR A 44 32.39 -53.76 -5.42
C THR A 44 33.52 -54.41 -4.65
N VAL A 45 34.11 -55.45 -5.21
CA VAL A 45 35.16 -56.23 -4.57
C VAL A 45 36.52 -55.62 -4.83
N LYS A 46 37.34 -55.49 -3.79
CA LYS A 46 38.76 -55.14 -3.89
C LYS A 46 39.58 -56.17 -3.14
N SER A 47 40.57 -56.77 -3.80
CA SER A 47 41.41 -57.81 -3.20
C SER A 47 42.57 -57.17 -2.43
N HIS A 48 42.89 -57.73 -1.25
CA HIS A 48 44.03 -57.28 -0.46
C HIS A 48 44.71 -58.46 0.25
N HIS A 49 46.04 -58.42 0.33
CA HIS A 49 46.86 -59.52 0.85
C HIS A 49 46.69 -59.79 2.35
N SER A 50 46.21 -58.81 3.12
CA SER A 50 46.02 -58.92 4.57
C SER A 50 44.69 -59.53 5.01
N VAL A 51 43.79 -59.85 4.07
CA VAL A 51 42.49 -60.47 4.36
C VAL A 51 42.59 -61.98 4.25
N LEU A 52 42.10 -62.67 5.29
CA LEU A 52 42.11 -64.13 5.36
C LEU A 52 41.10 -64.73 4.35
N PRO A 53 41.43 -65.85 3.68
CA PRO A 53 40.48 -66.55 2.81
C PRO A 53 39.20 -66.95 3.57
N GLY A 54 38.03 -66.75 2.97
CA GLY A 54 36.72 -66.97 3.59
C GLY A 54 36.20 -65.81 4.44
N THR A 55 36.94 -64.71 4.53
CA THR A 55 36.52 -63.48 5.23
C THR A 55 36.35 -62.32 4.25
N ILE A 56 35.36 -61.46 4.53
CA ILE A 56 35.09 -60.24 3.77
C ILE A 56 35.11 -59.06 4.74
N ALA A 57 35.97 -58.09 4.47
CA ALA A 57 36.20 -56.96 5.33
C ALA A 57 35.42 -55.73 4.85
N PHE A 58 34.70 -55.07 5.77
CA PHE A 58 33.93 -53.86 5.51
C PHE A 58 34.47 -52.65 6.30
N SER A 59 34.24 -51.46 5.75
CA SER A 59 34.48 -50.18 6.44
C SER A 59 33.48 -49.97 7.58
N LEU A 60 33.83 -49.08 8.51
CA LEU A 60 33.01 -48.73 9.68
C LEU A 60 31.69 -48.01 9.34
N SER A 61 31.56 -47.46 8.13
CA SER A 61 30.37 -46.79 7.64
C SER A 61 29.45 -47.66 6.81
N ASN A 62 29.98 -48.65 6.09
CA ASN A 62 29.18 -49.54 5.23
C ASN A 62 28.27 -50.48 6.02
N THR A 63 28.47 -50.55 7.34
CA THR A 63 27.63 -51.30 8.26
C THR A 63 27.14 -50.36 9.36
N GLN A 64 25.82 -50.23 9.51
CA GLN A 64 25.27 -49.99 10.84
C GLN A 64 25.96 -50.99 11.79
N LYS A 65 26.50 -50.49 12.91
CA LYS A 65 27.39 -51.13 13.91
C LYS A 65 27.07 -52.57 14.36
N ASN A 66 25.99 -53.20 13.87
CA ASN A 66 25.39 -54.43 14.37
C ASN A 66 25.83 -55.74 13.68
N TYR A 67 26.69 -55.72 12.66
CA TYR A 67 26.96 -56.93 11.83
C TYR A 67 28.39 -57.47 11.88
N TYR A 68 29.31 -56.85 12.64
CA TYR A 68 30.65 -57.39 12.83
C TYR A 68 30.57 -58.81 13.43
N PHE A 69 31.35 -59.75 12.88
CA PHE A 69 31.39 -61.17 13.28
C PHE A 69 30.18 -62.04 12.90
N SER A 70 29.23 -61.54 12.11
CA SER A 70 28.13 -62.36 11.57
C SER A 70 28.55 -63.12 10.31
N VAL A 71 27.95 -64.31 10.10
CA VAL A 71 28.10 -65.08 8.87
C VAL A 71 27.11 -64.53 7.85
N ILE A 72 27.62 -64.08 6.70
CA ILE A 72 26.83 -63.46 5.64
C ILE A 72 26.83 -64.30 4.37
N SER A 73 25.72 -64.21 3.64
CA SER A 73 25.61 -64.83 2.32
C SER A 73 26.11 -63.84 1.27
N VAL A 74 27.20 -64.20 0.60
CA VAL A 74 27.82 -63.44 -0.48
C VAL A 74 27.60 -64.21 -1.77
N ALA A 75 27.04 -63.54 -2.78
CA ALA A 75 26.82 -64.10 -4.10
C ALA A 75 27.30 -63.12 -5.17
N ASN A 76 27.85 -63.64 -6.27
CA ASN A 76 28.26 -62.79 -7.39
C ASN A 76 27.05 -62.10 -8.01
N TYR A 77 27.21 -60.82 -8.32
CA TYR A 77 26.17 -60.00 -8.91
C TYR A 77 26.69 -59.40 -10.20
N ASN A 78 26.03 -59.71 -11.31
CA ASN A 78 26.34 -59.10 -12.60
C ASN A 78 25.32 -58.00 -12.89
N PHE A 79 25.82 -56.79 -13.10
CA PHE A 79 24.99 -55.65 -13.49
C PHE A 79 24.51 -55.80 -14.94
N ASP A 80 23.23 -55.50 -15.16
CA ASP A 80 22.72 -55.32 -16.50
C ASP A 80 23.08 -53.91 -17.00
N LYS A 81 24.12 -53.83 -17.83
CA LYS A 81 24.67 -52.57 -18.36
C LYS A 81 23.66 -51.77 -19.20
N SER A 82 22.53 -52.36 -19.59
CA SER A 82 21.49 -51.67 -20.37
C SER A 82 20.50 -50.88 -19.51
N LYS A 83 20.33 -51.25 -18.23
CA LYS A 83 19.27 -50.71 -17.35
C LYS A 83 19.77 -50.24 -15.99
N GLN A 84 20.97 -50.65 -15.59
CA GLN A 84 21.51 -50.41 -14.26
C GLN A 84 22.73 -49.48 -14.28
N CYS A 85 22.98 -48.76 -15.38
CA CYS A 85 23.98 -47.70 -15.41
C CYS A 85 23.43 -46.42 -14.78
N ILE A 86 24.18 -45.81 -13.88
CA ILE A 86 23.78 -44.56 -13.23
C ILE A 86 23.91 -43.43 -14.26
N GLY A 87 22.80 -42.78 -14.61
CA GLY A 87 22.79 -41.56 -15.41
C GLY A 87 22.97 -40.31 -14.53
N ALA A 88 22.19 -40.23 -13.45
CA ALA A 88 22.36 -39.23 -12.39
C ALA A 88 22.21 -39.86 -11.01
N MET A 89 22.98 -39.36 -10.04
CA MET A 89 22.94 -39.77 -8.64
C MET A 89 22.93 -38.54 -7.73
N THR A 90 22.00 -38.51 -6.79
CA THR A 90 21.93 -37.48 -5.76
C THR A 90 22.56 -38.02 -4.47
N ILE A 91 23.47 -37.24 -3.88
CA ILE A 91 24.18 -37.60 -2.67
C ILE A 91 23.95 -36.51 -1.62
N GLU A 92 23.40 -36.87 -0.47
CA GLU A 92 23.33 -36.03 0.71
C GLU A 92 24.67 -36.07 1.47
N ILE A 93 25.18 -34.93 1.90
CA ILE A 93 26.55 -34.76 2.38
C ILE A 93 26.60 -34.01 3.72
N ASP A 94 27.47 -34.44 4.64
CA ASP A 94 27.73 -33.79 5.93
C ASP A 94 29.16 -34.09 6.48
N PHE A 95 29.65 -33.27 7.41
CA PHE A 95 30.94 -33.51 8.08
C PHE A 95 30.88 -34.73 9.00
N LEU A 96 31.85 -35.65 8.87
CA LEU A 96 31.96 -36.84 9.71
C LEU A 96 32.20 -36.50 11.20
N GLN A 97 33.02 -35.48 11.47
CA GLN A 97 33.30 -35.01 12.82
C GLN A 97 32.70 -33.62 13.03
N LYS A 98 31.63 -33.54 13.83
CA LYS A 98 30.96 -32.26 14.16
C LYS A 98 31.82 -31.25 14.93
N LYS A 99 33.02 -31.65 15.38
CA LYS A 99 33.97 -30.79 16.12
C LYS A 99 34.95 -30.02 15.22
N SER A 100 35.10 -30.42 13.96
CA SER A 100 36.02 -29.83 12.98
C SER A 100 35.23 -29.33 11.77
N THR A 101 34.27 -28.44 12.04
CA THR A 101 33.44 -27.80 11.03
C THR A 101 34.12 -26.54 10.52
N ASP A 102 34.59 -26.58 9.28
CA ASP A 102 35.07 -25.40 8.55
C ASP A 102 33.93 -24.80 7.71
N SER A 103 33.84 -23.47 7.68
CA SER A 103 32.87 -22.72 6.87
C SER A 103 33.35 -22.41 5.45
N SER A 104 34.46 -23.00 5.03
CA SER A 104 35.03 -22.79 3.69
C SER A 104 34.10 -23.33 2.59
N PRO A 105 33.99 -22.64 1.45
CA PRO A 105 33.20 -23.10 0.32
C PRO A 105 33.89 -24.27 -0.39
N TYR A 106 33.17 -25.37 -0.55
CA TYR A 106 33.60 -26.53 -1.33
C TYR A 106 33.02 -26.47 -2.74
N ASP A 107 33.88 -26.68 -3.74
CA ASP A 107 33.53 -26.67 -5.15
C ASP A 107 32.92 -28.03 -5.56
N SER A 108 31.60 -28.08 -5.66
CA SER A 108 30.81 -29.25 -6.02
C SER A 108 31.18 -29.84 -7.39
N ASP A 109 31.61 -29.01 -8.36
CA ASP A 109 31.97 -29.50 -9.69
C ASP A 109 33.30 -30.27 -9.65
N LYS A 110 34.28 -29.77 -8.87
CA LYS A 110 35.53 -30.49 -8.61
C LYS A 110 35.30 -31.76 -7.80
N MET A 111 34.48 -31.67 -6.76
CA MET A 111 34.11 -32.84 -5.94
C MET A 111 33.43 -33.92 -6.78
N ALA A 112 32.54 -33.55 -7.71
CA ALA A 112 31.86 -34.50 -8.58
C ALA A 112 32.84 -35.19 -9.53
N ALA A 113 33.78 -34.43 -10.12
CA ALA A 113 34.81 -34.97 -10.99
C ALA A 113 35.74 -35.95 -10.25
N GLU A 114 36.22 -35.56 -9.06
CA GLU A 114 37.05 -36.40 -8.21
C GLU A 114 36.28 -37.65 -7.75
N PHE A 115 35.00 -37.49 -7.38
CA PHE A 115 34.13 -38.60 -7.02
C PHE A 115 34.02 -39.64 -8.15
N ILE A 116 33.73 -39.20 -9.38
CA ILE A 116 33.64 -40.10 -10.53
C ILE A 116 34.99 -40.76 -10.81
N GLN A 117 36.10 -40.02 -10.67
CA GLN A 117 37.44 -40.58 -10.86
C GLN A 117 37.77 -41.68 -9.86
N HIS A 118 37.41 -41.51 -8.59
CA HIS A 118 37.69 -42.48 -7.52
C HIS A 118 36.72 -43.67 -7.47
N PHE A 119 35.44 -43.45 -7.79
CA PHE A 119 34.38 -44.44 -7.67
C PHE A 119 33.91 -45.03 -9.01
N ASN A 120 34.66 -44.82 -10.09
CA ASN A 120 34.31 -45.37 -11.41
C ASN A 120 34.16 -46.90 -11.35
N ASN A 121 33.17 -47.43 -12.06
CA ASN A 121 32.81 -48.85 -12.08
C ASN A 121 32.52 -49.43 -10.68
N GLN A 122 31.93 -48.65 -9.77
CA GLN A 122 31.46 -49.17 -8.49
C GLN A 122 29.93 -49.25 -8.42
N GLY A 123 29.43 -50.30 -7.77
CA GLY A 123 28.01 -50.50 -7.50
C GLY A 123 27.54 -49.70 -6.29
N PHE A 124 26.45 -48.95 -6.46
CA PHE A 124 25.78 -48.18 -5.41
C PHE A 124 24.34 -48.65 -5.24
N THR A 125 23.87 -48.65 -3.99
CA THR A 125 22.48 -48.94 -3.62
C THR A 125 21.86 -47.71 -2.97
N VAL A 126 20.59 -47.40 -3.26
CA VAL A 126 19.87 -46.30 -2.61
C VAL A 126 19.82 -46.52 -1.09
N GLY A 127 20.14 -45.49 -0.31
CA GLY A 127 20.23 -45.54 1.16
C GLY A 127 21.54 -46.12 1.70
N GLN A 128 22.51 -46.46 0.83
CA GLN A 128 23.83 -46.90 1.26
C GLN A 128 24.66 -45.70 1.76
N GLN A 129 25.18 -45.83 2.99
CA GLN A 129 26.11 -44.87 3.59
C GLN A 129 27.56 -45.31 3.33
N TYR A 130 28.43 -44.37 2.97
CA TYR A 130 29.85 -44.67 2.76
C TYR A 130 30.77 -43.53 3.24
N LEU A 131 31.99 -43.92 3.61
CA LEU A 131 33.04 -43.01 4.06
C LEU A 131 33.90 -42.64 2.86
N MET A 132 33.77 -41.39 2.43
CA MET A 132 34.94 -40.64 1.98
C MET A 132 34.89 -39.25 2.59
N PHE A 133 33.69 -38.71 2.81
CA PHE A 133 33.35 -37.57 3.68
C PHE A 133 31.85 -37.66 4.08
N ASN A 134 31.44 -38.78 4.68
CA ASN A 134 30.07 -39.20 5.03
C ASN A 134 28.96 -38.77 4.04
N TYR A 135 28.61 -39.70 3.16
CA TYR A 135 27.62 -39.48 2.09
C TYR A 135 26.46 -40.48 2.24
N THR A 136 25.22 -39.98 2.19
CA THR A 136 23.98 -40.76 2.05
C THR A 136 23.54 -40.69 0.59
N CYS A 137 23.50 -41.80 -0.14
CA CYS A 137 22.99 -41.81 -1.51
C CYS A 137 21.46 -41.83 -1.50
N ASP A 138 20.81 -40.76 -1.96
CA ASP A 138 19.35 -40.62 -1.94
C ASP A 138 18.82 -40.47 -3.37
N GLY A 139 18.69 -41.61 -4.05
CA GLY A 139 18.11 -41.74 -5.39
C GLY A 139 19.11 -41.90 -6.53
N LEU A 140 18.85 -42.91 -7.37
CA LEU A 140 19.60 -43.21 -8.58
C LEU A 140 18.65 -43.14 -9.79
N GLN A 141 19.08 -42.52 -10.89
CA GLN A 141 18.28 -42.44 -12.12
C GLN A 141 19.06 -42.93 -13.35
N HIS A 142 18.43 -43.77 -14.18
CA HIS A 142 18.97 -44.23 -15.46
C HIS A 142 18.54 -43.30 -16.61
N THR A 143 19.38 -43.17 -17.65
CA THR A 143 19.04 -42.44 -18.88
C THR A 143 19.12 -43.38 -20.08
N GLU A 144 17.98 -43.67 -20.73
CA GLU A 144 17.97 -44.32 -22.04
C GLU A 144 18.06 -43.27 -23.17
N GLY A 145 18.65 -43.65 -24.31
CA GLY A 145 19.12 -42.74 -25.36
C GLY A 145 18.17 -41.64 -25.82
N ARG A 146 18.73 -40.45 -26.09
CA ARG A 146 18.19 -39.24 -26.77
C ARG A 146 16.78 -38.74 -26.39
N THR A 147 16.10 -39.34 -25.42
CA THR A 147 14.80 -38.90 -24.89
C THR A 147 14.81 -39.00 -23.37
N SER A 148 14.66 -37.84 -22.72
CA SER A 148 14.87 -37.60 -21.29
C SER A 148 13.80 -38.21 -20.37
N ILE A 149 13.69 -39.54 -20.34
CA ILE A 149 12.84 -40.26 -19.37
C ILE A 149 13.76 -40.83 -18.29
N TRP A 150 13.63 -40.31 -17.07
CA TRP A 150 14.41 -40.74 -15.91
C TRP A 150 13.72 -41.90 -15.21
N GLN A 151 14.37 -43.05 -15.13
CA GLN A 151 13.86 -44.21 -14.40
C GLN A 151 14.57 -44.33 -13.06
N LYS A 152 13.81 -44.32 -11.95
CA LYS A 152 14.36 -44.56 -10.60
C LYS A 152 14.82 -46.02 -10.49
N ILE A 153 16.07 -46.22 -10.11
CA ILE A 153 16.66 -47.54 -9.87
C ILE A 153 17.09 -47.66 -8.40
N GLU A 154 16.95 -48.84 -7.79
CA GLU A 154 17.39 -49.07 -6.40
C GLU A 154 18.89 -49.42 -6.31
N ILE A 155 19.43 -50.04 -7.36
CA ILE A 155 20.82 -50.49 -7.46
C ILE A 155 21.36 -50.09 -8.83
N GLY A 156 22.52 -49.44 -8.87
CA GLY A 156 23.15 -48.98 -10.11
C GLY A 156 24.67 -49.05 -10.08
N LEU A 157 25.28 -49.11 -11.26
CA LEU A 157 26.72 -49.07 -11.50
C LEU A 157 27.12 -47.65 -11.93
N LEU A 158 28.06 -47.05 -11.21
CA LEU A 158 28.61 -45.75 -11.57
C LEU A 158 29.51 -45.87 -12.79
N VAL A 159 29.25 -45.05 -13.80
CA VAL A 159 29.99 -45.02 -15.05
C VAL A 159 30.62 -43.63 -15.23
N GLY A 160 31.67 -43.52 -16.03
CA GLY A 160 32.40 -42.25 -16.21
C GLY A 160 31.56 -41.09 -16.76
N ASN A 161 30.40 -41.37 -17.36
CA ASN A 161 29.44 -40.38 -17.85
C ASN A 161 28.26 -40.10 -16.90
N SER A 162 28.27 -40.67 -15.69
CA SER A 162 27.28 -40.38 -14.65
C SER A 162 27.40 -38.94 -14.17
N GLN A 163 26.26 -38.29 -13.92
CA GLN A 163 26.21 -36.98 -13.27
C GLN A 163 26.01 -37.17 -11.75
N VAL A 164 26.85 -36.54 -10.95
CA VAL A 164 26.74 -36.55 -9.49
C VAL A 164 26.22 -35.20 -9.03
N ILE A 165 25.19 -35.22 -8.20
CA ILE A 165 24.54 -34.04 -7.65
C ILE A 165 24.64 -34.11 -6.14
N PHE A 166 25.18 -33.08 -5.51
CA PHE A 166 25.31 -33.01 -4.06
C PHE A 166 24.17 -32.20 -3.41
N GLU A 167 23.66 -32.73 -2.31
CA GLU A 167 22.71 -32.09 -1.40
C GLU A 167 23.34 -31.99 -0.02
N LYS A 168 23.16 -30.86 0.67
CA LYS A 168 23.59 -30.75 2.06
C LYS A 168 22.52 -31.33 2.98
N SER A 169 22.93 -31.92 4.10
CA SER A 169 21.98 -32.29 5.14
C SER A 169 21.35 -31.04 5.81
N GLU A 170 20.08 -31.11 6.22
CA GLU A 170 19.32 -29.97 6.77
C GLU A 170 19.98 -29.31 8.00
N SER A 171 20.77 -30.08 8.75
CA SER A 171 21.48 -29.62 9.95
C SER A 171 22.94 -29.22 9.73
N SER A 172 23.44 -29.36 8.49
CA SER A 172 24.86 -29.11 8.18
C SER A 172 25.15 -27.64 7.91
N SER A 173 26.29 -27.16 8.40
CA SER A 173 26.84 -25.83 8.11
C SER A 173 27.68 -25.78 6.83
N LEU A 174 27.72 -26.86 6.06
CA LEU A 174 28.54 -26.98 4.86
C LEU A 174 28.06 -26.03 3.75
N SER A 175 29.01 -25.35 3.10
CA SER A 175 28.73 -24.45 1.98
C SER A 175 29.22 -25.04 0.65
N LEU A 176 28.28 -25.31 -0.27
CA LEU A 176 28.55 -25.87 -1.59
C LEU A 176 28.41 -24.81 -2.70
N VAL A 177 29.46 -24.69 -3.51
CA VAL A 177 29.55 -23.79 -4.66
C VAL A 177 29.68 -24.62 -5.94
N GLY A 178 29.11 -24.19 -7.06
CA GLY A 178 29.18 -24.90 -8.35
C GLY A 178 27.82 -25.36 -8.88
N LYS A 179 27.83 -26.08 -10.00
CA LYS A 179 26.63 -26.49 -10.75
C LYS A 179 26.15 -27.89 -10.38
N ALA A 180 27.04 -28.75 -9.88
CA ALA A 180 26.78 -30.11 -9.42
C ALA A 180 26.12 -30.19 -8.02
N LYS A 181 25.23 -29.24 -7.71
CA LYS A 181 24.38 -29.26 -6.52
C LYS A 181 22.92 -29.36 -6.95
N THR A 182 22.07 -29.98 -6.13
CA THR A 182 20.64 -29.89 -6.42
C THR A 182 20.30 -28.41 -6.42
N LYS A 183 19.59 -27.97 -7.47
CA LYS A 183 18.86 -26.71 -7.37
C LYS A 183 17.84 -26.95 -6.28
N GLU A 184 18.23 -26.73 -5.01
CA GLU A 184 17.29 -26.62 -3.92
C GLU A 184 16.20 -25.73 -4.49
N ALA A 185 15.00 -26.29 -4.62
CA ALA A 185 13.85 -25.56 -5.07
C ALA A 185 13.64 -24.50 -4.00
N ARG A 186 14.32 -23.36 -4.14
CA ARG A 186 14.01 -22.15 -3.40
C ARG A 186 12.52 -22.01 -3.65
N GLN A 187 11.74 -22.16 -2.57
CA GLN A 187 10.32 -21.85 -2.62
C GLN A 187 10.25 -20.50 -3.32
N THR A 188 9.67 -20.49 -4.52
CA THR A 188 9.57 -19.26 -5.30
C THR A 188 8.87 -18.29 -4.37
N ILE A 189 9.57 -17.20 -4.02
CA ILE A 189 9.08 -16.19 -3.07
C ILE A 189 7.73 -15.61 -3.53
N ILE A 190 7.37 -15.85 -4.79
CA ILE A 190 6.13 -15.43 -5.43
C ILE A 190 5.44 -16.66 -6.02
N ASN A 191 4.17 -16.86 -5.65
CA ASN A 191 3.29 -17.78 -6.37
C ASN A 191 2.99 -17.21 -7.76
N PRO A 192 3.15 -17.98 -8.85
CA PRO A 192 2.91 -17.49 -10.21
C PRO A 192 1.44 -17.15 -10.51
N ASP A 193 0.48 -17.59 -9.68
CA ASP A 193 -0.97 -17.40 -9.90
C ASP A 193 -1.58 -16.26 -9.07
N TRP A 194 -1.09 -15.03 -9.26
CA TRP A 194 -1.63 -13.87 -8.53
C TRP A 194 -2.51 -13.00 -9.46
N ASN A 195 -3.80 -12.90 -9.11
CA ASN A 195 -4.76 -12.03 -9.79
C ASN A 195 -5.18 -10.90 -8.84
N PHE A 196 -4.96 -9.66 -9.27
CA PHE A 196 -5.24 -8.43 -8.51
C PHE A 196 -6.68 -8.36 -7.97
N GLU A 197 -7.66 -8.70 -8.80
CA GLU A 197 -9.09 -8.70 -8.43
C GLU A 197 -9.41 -9.73 -7.34
N LYS A 198 -8.73 -10.89 -7.35
CA LYS A 198 -8.91 -11.94 -6.32
C LYS A 198 -8.33 -11.52 -4.97
N MET A 199 -7.39 -10.58 -4.94
CA MET A 199 -6.75 -10.10 -3.71
C MET A 199 -7.53 -8.99 -3.01
N GLY A 200 -8.64 -8.52 -3.62
CA GLY A 200 -9.52 -7.52 -3.03
C GLY A 200 -8.89 -6.12 -2.95
N ILE A 201 -7.91 -5.82 -3.81
CA ILE A 201 -7.38 -4.47 -4.00
C ILE A 201 -8.01 -3.92 -5.29
N GLY A 202 -8.69 -2.79 -5.20
CA GLY A 202 -9.25 -2.08 -6.36
C GLY A 202 -8.63 -0.69 -6.49
N GLY A 203 -8.40 -0.25 -7.73
CA GLY A 203 -8.09 1.13 -8.08
C GLY A 203 -6.65 1.58 -7.89
N LEU A 204 -5.73 0.67 -7.53
CA LEU A 204 -4.33 1.00 -7.21
C LEU A 204 -3.33 0.16 -8.03
N ASP A 205 -3.74 -0.26 -9.23
CA ASP A 205 -2.96 -1.17 -10.09
C ASP A 205 -1.64 -0.56 -10.55
N LYS A 206 -1.62 0.76 -10.81
CA LYS A 206 -0.43 1.50 -11.27
C LYS A 206 0.60 1.62 -10.15
N GLU A 207 0.14 2.02 -8.98
CA GLU A 207 0.91 2.16 -7.75
C GLU A 207 1.52 0.81 -7.40
N PHE A 208 0.70 -0.25 -7.33
CA PHE A 208 1.17 -1.59 -7.03
C PHE A 208 2.19 -2.11 -8.04
N SER A 209 1.94 -1.93 -9.34
CA SER A 209 2.89 -2.35 -10.40
C SER A 209 4.23 -1.62 -10.28
N SER A 210 4.21 -0.35 -9.86
CA SER A 210 5.42 0.43 -9.58
C SER A 210 6.18 -0.09 -8.35
N ILE A 211 5.49 -0.44 -7.26
CA ILE A 211 6.11 -1.11 -6.09
C ILE A 211 6.74 -2.42 -6.55
N PHE A 212 5.99 -3.23 -7.31
CA PHE A 212 6.43 -4.54 -7.72
C PHE A 212 7.68 -4.50 -8.58
N ARG A 213 7.70 -3.60 -9.56
CA ARG A 213 8.88 -3.38 -10.40
C ARG A 213 10.08 -2.87 -9.61
N ARG A 214 9.89 -1.99 -8.63
CA ARG A 214 11.00 -1.35 -7.89
C ARG A 214 11.52 -2.19 -6.73
N ALA A 215 10.65 -2.81 -5.95
CA ALA A 215 11.01 -3.53 -4.74
C ALA A 215 11.14 -5.05 -4.96
N PHE A 216 10.21 -5.64 -5.72
CA PHE A 216 10.11 -7.11 -5.84
C PHE A 216 10.90 -7.68 -7.01
N ALA A 217 11.15 -6.91 -8.08
CA ALA A 217 11.90 -7.40 -9.25
C ALA A 217 13.23 -8.06 -8.86
N SER A 218 14.04 -7.42 -8.02
CA SER A 218 15.33 -7.97 -7.56
C SER A 218 15.21 -9.33 -6.84
N ARG A 219 14.03 -9.64 -6.26
CA ARG A 219 13.77 -10.89 -5.54
C ARG A 219 13.09 -11.95 -6.40
N VAL A 220 12.53 -11.56 -7.55
CA VAL A 220 11.93 -12.49 -8.55
C VAL A 220 13.00 -13.07 -9.46
N PHE A 221 13.98 -12.27 -9.85
CA PHE A 221 15.03 -12.71 -10.76
C PHE A 221 15.97 -13.74 -10.11
N PRO A 222 16.53 -14.67 -10.91
CA PRO A 222 17.52 -15.63 -10.42
C PRO A 222 18.70 -14.92 -9.73
N PRO A 223 19.16 -15.43 -8.57
CA PRO A 223 20.21 -14.80 -7.76
C PRO A 223 21.52 -14.61 -8.54
N ASP A 224 21.85 -15.54 -9.43
CA ASP A 224 23.07 -15.49 -10.26
C ASP A 224 23.14 -14.20 -11.09
N ILE A 225 22.00 -13.75 -11.62
CA ILE A 225 21.92 -12.52 -12.42
C ILE A 225 22.01 -11.29 -11.50
N VAL A 226 21.40 -11.34 -10.32
CA VAL A 226 21.42 -10.24 -9.34
C VAL A 226 22.81 -10.04 -8.76
N GLU A 227 23.53 -11.12 -8.45
CA GLU A 227 24.92 -11.09 -7.99
C GLU A 227 25.86 -10.54 -9.08
N GLN A 228 25.68 -10.96 -10.35
CA GLN A 228 26.42 -10.39 -11.48
C GLN A 228 26.16 -8.88 -11.68
N MET A 229 24.93 -8.43 -11.43
CA MET A 229 24.59 -7.01 -11.48
C MET A 229 25.06 -6.22 -10.24
N GLY A 230 25.50 -6.89 -9.16
CA GLY A 230 25.91 -6.25 -7.91
C GLY A 230 24.79 -5.44 -7.23
N CYS A 231 23.53 -5.71 -7.56
CA CYS A 231 22.39 -4.95 -7.05
C CYS A 231 22.02 -5.41 -5.64
N LYS A 232 21.97 -4.46 -4.70
CA LYS A 232 21.43 -4.71 -3.36
C LYS A 232 19.91 -4.77 -3.39
N HIS A 233 19.33 -5.66 -2.61
CA HIS A 233 17.88 -5.73 -2.46
C HIS A 233 17.34 -4.50 -1.71
N VAL A 234 16.16 -4.05 -2.13
CA VAL A 234 15.42 -2.98 -1.44
C VAL A 234 15.01 -3.47 -0.05
N LYS A 235 15.36 -2.68 0.97
CA LYS A 235 15.10 -2.98 2.38
C LYS A 235 13.78 -2.42 2.90
N GLY A 236 13.34 -1.29 2.38
CA GLY A 236 12.21 -0.55 2.94
C GLY A 236 11.27 0.05 1.90
N ILE A 237 9.97 -0.11 2.13
CA ILE A 237 8.88 0.54 1.39
C ILE A 237 8.13 1.44 2.38
N LEU A 238 7.92 2.71 2.05
CA LEU A 238 7.06 3.62 2.81
C LEU A 238 5.81 3.94 2.00
N LEU A 239 4.66 3.56 2.54
CA LEU A 239 3.34 3.89 2.02
C LEU A 239 2.78 5.08 2.81
N PHE A 240 2.50 6.18 2.13
CA PHE A 240 1.92 7.36 2.78
C PHE A 240 0.73 7.90 1.98
N GLY A 241 -0.16 8.63 2.63
CA GLY A 241 -1.33 9.22 1.96
C GLY A 241 -2.47 9.50 2.94
N PRO A 242 -3.58 10.09 2.47
CA PRO A 242 -4.74 10.37 3.31
C PRO A 242 -5.31 9.11 3.99
N PRO A 243 -5.90 9.23 5.19
CA PRO A 243 -6.56 8.12 5.88
C PRO A 243 -7.67 7.52 5.01
N GLY A 244 -7.99 6.25 5.23
CA GLY A 244 -9.09 5.56 4.52
C GLY A 244 -8.78 5.07 3.11
N CYS A 245 -7.57 5.30 2.56
CA CYS A 245 -7.20 4.87 1.20
C CYS A 245 -6.62 3.45 1.09
N GLY A 246 -6.84 2.59 2.10
CA GLY A 246 -6.47 1.17 2.01
C GLY A 246 -4.98 0.85 2.17
N LYS A 247 -4.17 1.75 2.76
CA LYS A 247 -2.72 1.52 3.00
C LYS A 247 -2.43 0.24 3.80
N THR A 248 -3.15 0.04 4.90
CA THR A 248 -3.05 -1.17 5.74
C THR A 248 -3.48 -2.43 4.99
N LEU A 249 -4.51 -2.34 4.15
CA LEU A 249 -4.95 -3.46 3.32
C LEU A 249 -3.88 -3.82 2.29
N MET A 250 -3.32 -2.84 1.59
CA MET A 250 -2.20 -3.02 0.67
C MET A 250 -1.00 -3.72 1.32
N ALA A 251 -0.54 -3.25 2.48
CA ALA A 251 0.60 -3.87 3.17
C ALA A 251 0.33 -5.33 3.56
N ARG A 252 -0.87 -5.63 4.08
CA ARG A 252 -1.29 -7.00 4.42
C ARG A 252 -1.34 -7.90 3.20
N GLN A 253 -1.86 -7.42 2.08
CA GLN A 253 -1.94 -8.21 0.86
C GLN A 253 -0.57 -8.43 0.22
N ILE A 254 0.33 -7.44 0.27
CA ILE A 254 1.73 -7.62 -0.13
C ILE A 254 2.38 -8.72 0.72
N GLY A 255 2.16 -8.70 2.04
CA GLY A 255 2.67 -9.73 2.95
C GLY A 255 2.11 -11.14 2.68
N LYS A 256 0.83 -11.25 2.26
CA LYS A 256 0.22 -12.54 1.86
C LYS A 256 0.63 -13.00 0.46
N MET A 257 0.85 -12.08 -0.46
CA MET A 257 1.21 -12.37 -1.85
C MET A 257 2.62 -12.97 -1.94
N LEU A 258 3.54 -12.35 -1.20
CA LEU A 258 4.86 -12.89 -1.04
C LEU A 258 4.68 -14.16 -0.22
N ASN A 259 5.02 -15.31 -0.80
CA ASN A 259 5.08 -16.62 -0.13
C ASN A 259 6.27 -16.65 0.86
N ALA A 260 6.42 -15.55 1.60
CA ALA A 260 7.35 -15.33 2.66
C ALA A 260 6.77 -15.93 3.95
N ARG A 261 7.58 -15.92 5.01
CA ARG A 261 7.09 -16.28 6.33
C ARG A 261 6.00 -15.32 6.80
N GLU A 262 5.23 -15.77 7.79
CA GLU A 262 4.13 -15.00 8.36
C GLU A 262 4.60 -13.57 8.72
N PRO A 263 3.96 -12.54 8.15
CA PRO A 263 4.42 -11.16 8.32
C PRO A 263 4.22 -10.70 9.75
N LYS A 264 5.26 -10.11 10.35
CA LYS A 264 5.15 -9.49 11.68
C LYS A 264 4.53 -8.11 11.53
N ILE A 265 3.29 -7.95 11.97
CA ILE A 265 2.57 -6.67 11.97
C ILE A 265 2.72 -6.05 13.35
N VAL A 266 3.21 -4.82 13.41
CA VAL A 266 3.38 -4.06 14.66
C VAL A 266 2.77 -2.68 14.49
N ASN A 267 1.98 -2.25 15.45
CA ASN A 267 1.46 -0.88 15.48
C ASN A 267 2.51 0.05 16.11
N GLY A 268 2.73 1.24 15.56
CA GLY A 268 3.69 2.21 16.08
C GLY A 268 3.59 2.44 17.59
N PRO A 269 2.40 2.74 18.14
CA PRO A 269 2.22 2.92 19.59
C PRO A 269 2.53 1.69 20.45
N GLU A 270 2.39 0.48 19.91
CA GLU A 270 2.62 -0.78 20.64
C GLU A 270 4.10 -0.98 21.01
N ILE A 271 5.00 -0.34 20.27
CA ILE A 271 6.45 -0.40 20.51
C ILE A 271 6.85 0.49 21.69
N LEU A 272 6.05 1.51 22.01
CA LEU A 272 6.39 2.54 22.98
C LEU A 272 5.95 2.13 24.40
N ASN A 273 6.92 1.72 25.21
CA ASN A 273 6.73 1.50 26.65
C ASN A 273 7.18 2.72 27.48
N LYS A 274 6.59 2.87 28.67
CA LYS A 274 6.96 3.91 29.64
C LYS A 274 8.35 3.70 30.25
N TYR A 275 8.85 2.46 30.24
CA TYR A 275 10.15 2.11 30.79
C TYR A 275 11.26 2.36 29.77
N VAL A 276 12.27 3.14 30.17
CA VAL A 276 13.42 3.49 29.33
C VAL A 276 14.18 2.22 28.92
N GLY A 277 14.43 2.06 27.62
CA GLY A 277 15.17 0.92 27.06
C GLY A 277 14.31 -0.29 26.66
N GLU A 278 13.08 -0.43 27.18
CA GLU A 278 12.18 -1.53 26.76
C GLU A 278 11.73 -1.37 25.32
N SER A 279 11.41 -0.15 24.90
CA SER A 279 11.02 0.15 23.51
C SER A 279 12.12 -0.23 22.51
N GLU A 280 13.39 -0.02 22.87
CA GLU A 280 14.53 -0.44 22.05
C GLU A 280 14.71 -1.95 22.03
N ALA A 281 14.56 -2.61 23.19
CA ALA A 281 14.64 -4.05 23.30
C ALA A 281 13.55 -4.74 22.45
N ASN A 282 12.34 -4.19 22.41
CA ASN A 282 11.25 -4.68 21.58
C ASN A 282 11.59 -4.60 20.08
N ILE A 283 12.20 -3.50 19.64
CA ILE A 283 12.71 -3.40 18.26
C ILE A 283 13.80 -4.46 18.01
N ARG A 284 14.77 -4.64 18.92
CA ARG A 284 15.82 -5.67 18.72
C ARG A 284 15.25 -7.08 18.62
N LYS A 285 14.26 -7.43 19.47
CA LYS A 285 13.56 -8.71 19.42
C LYS A 285 12.85 -8.94 18.08
N LEU A 286 12.28 -7.88 17.49
CA LEU A 286 11.59 -7.97 16.20
C LEU A 286 12.51 -8.44 15.06
N PHE A 287 13.75 -7.94 15.05
CA PHE A 287 14.78 -8.25 14.05
C PHE A 287 15.65 -9.47 14.40
N ALA A 288 15.66 -9.95 15.65
CA ALA A 288 16.53 -11.02 16.11
C ALA A 288 16.36 -12.31 15.29
N ASP A 289 15.12 -12.76 15.06
CA ASP A 289 14.85 -13.98 14.28
C ASP A 289 15.39 -13.87 12.84
N ALA A 290 15.30 -12.69 12.23
CA ALA A 290 15.80 -12.45 10.89
C ALA A 290 17.34 -12.41 10.85
N GLU A 291 17.98 -11.87 11.90
CA GLU A 291 19.43 -11.84 12.08
C GLU A 291 20.03 -13.23 12.31
N GLU A 292 19.44 -14.02 13.20
CA GLU A 292 19.88 -15.39 13.47
C GLU A 292 19.78 -16.25 12.21
N GLU A 293 18.70 -16.09 11.45
CA GLU A 293 18.53 -16.83 10.21
C GLU A 293 19.47 -16.36 9.09
N GLN A 294 19.71 -15.06 8.98
CA GLN A 294 20.72 -14.52 8.05
C GLN A 294 22.11 -15.07 8.38
N LYS A 295 22.46 -15.18 9.67
CA LYS A 295 23.73 -15.76 10.13
C LYS A 295 23.83 -17.25 9.84
N ARG A 296 22.72 -18.00 9.96
CA ARG A 296 22.68 -19.45 9.74
C ARG A 296 22.69 -19.86 8.27
N LEU A 297 21.91 -19.15 7.44
CA LEU A 297 21.59 -19.57 6.05
C LEU A 297 22.15 -18.62 4.99
N GLY A 298 22.69 -17.46 5.37
CA GLY A 298 23.37 -16.53 4.47
C GLY A 298 22.49 -16.08 3.29
N ALA A 299 22.95 -16.34 2.07
CA ALA A 299 22.23 -15.95 0.85
C ALA A 299 20.96 -16.78 0.58
N ASN A 300 20.76 -17.88 1.31
CA ASN A 300 19.58 -18.75 1.18
C ASN A 300 18.51 -18.45 2.25
N SER A 301 18.69 -17.42 3.08
CA SER A 301 17.72 -17.07 4.10
C SER A 301 16.39 -16.63 3.49
N GLY A 302 15.29 -17.09 4.09
CA GLY A 302 13.94 -16.68 3.69
C GLY A 302 13.70 -15.20 3.94
N LEU A 303 12.77 -14.61 3.18
CA LEU A 303 12.37 -13.22 3.36
C LEU A 303 11.55 -13.05 4.64
N HIS A 304 12.00 -12.16 5.52
CA HIS A 304 11.26 -11.70 6.69
C HIS A 304 10.60 -10.36 6.39
N ILE A 305 9.28 -10.30 6.54
CA ILE A 305 8.49 -9.09 6.30
C ILE A 305 8.06 -8.50 7.64
N ILE A 306 8.40 -7.23 7.85
CA ILE A 306 8.00 -6.46 9.03
C ILE A 306 7.13 -5.29 8.57
N ILE A 307 5.91 -5.21 9.08
CA ILE A 307 4.94 -4.17 8.74
C ILE A 307 4.77 -3.27 9.96
N PHE A 308 5.09 -1.98 9.81
CA PHE A 308 4.83 -0.94 10.80
C PHE A 308 3.63 -0.10 10.36
N ASP A 309 2.55 -0.16 11.13
CA ASP A 309 1.44 0.80 11.00
C ASP A 309 1.69 2.04 11.87
N GLU A 310 1.21 3.20 11.43
CA GLU A 310 1.41 4.49 12.10
C GLU A 310 2.88 4.78 12.46
N LEU A 311 3.78 4.67 11.47
CA LEU A 311 5.22 4.86 11.63
C LEU A 311 5.55 6.25 12.21
N ASP A 312 4.71 7.26 11.98
CA ASP A 312 4.86 8.61 12.53
C ASP A 312 4.71 8.70 14.05
N ALA A 313 4.14 7.69 14.71
CA ALA A 313 4.12 7.61 16.16
C ALA A 313 5.53 7.35 16.75
N ILE A 314 6.33 6.53 16.07
CA ILE A 314 7.68 6.13 16.53
C ILE A 314 8.80 6.95 15.89
N CYS A 315 8.62 7.39 14.64
CA CYS A 315 9.69 7.97 13.82
C CYS A 315 9.54 9.48 13.61
N LYS A 316 9.28 10.24 14.67
CA LYS A 316 9.17 11.70 14.59
C LYS A 316 10.51 12.37 14.28
N GLN A 317 10.47 13.55 13.67
CA GLN A 317 11.66 14.41 13.51
C GLN A 317 12.32 14.69 14.86
N ARG A 318 13.61 14.39 14.93
CA ARG A 318 14.46 14.61 16.12
C ARG A 318 14.49 16.08 16.48
N GLY A 319 14.48 16.38 17.78
CA GLY A 319 14.67 17.74 18.29
C GLY A 319 13.48 18.69 18.15
N THR A 320 12.30 18.24 17.68
CA THR A 320 11.09 19.10 17.59
C THR A 320 10.26 19.14 18.88
N SER A 321 10.53 18.27 19.86
CA SER A 321 9.77 18.18 21.11
C SER A 321 10.64 18.40 22.35
N SER A 322 10.58 19.59 22.94
CA SER A 322 11.24 19.95 24.21
C SER A 322 10.63 19.25 25.46
N GLY A 323 9.67 18.33 25.28
CA GLY A 323 8.88 17.74 26.38
C GLY A 323 8.70 16.21 26.36
N SER A 324 9.24 15.49 25.37
CA SER A 324 9.24 14.02 25.38
C SER A 324 10.61 13.50 25.84
N THR A 325 10.63 12.44 26.65
CA THR A 325 11.77 11.88 27.41
C THR A 325 12.96 11.35 26.59
N GLY A 326 13.19 11.83 25.36
CA GLY A 326 14.26 11.37 24.46
C GLY A 326 14.08 9.94 23.94
N VAL A 327 13.11 9.18 24.48
CA VAL A 327 12.82 7.78 24.11
C VAL A 327 12.51 7.65 22.61
N HIS A 328 11.80 8.62 22.03
CA HIS A 328 11.53 8.60 20.58
C HIS A 328 12.82 8.64 19.75
N ASP A 329 13.78 9.49 20.11
CA ASP A 329 15.03 9.64 19.38
C ASP A 329 15.89 8.37 19.46
N THR A 330 15.93 7.71 20.62
CA THR A 330 16.71 6.48 20.79
C THR A 330 16.08 5.30 20.04
N VAL A 331 14.74 5.21 20.01
CA VAL A 331 13.99 4.22 19.21
C VAL A 331 14.27 4.39 17.72
N VAL A 332 14.28 5.62 17.19
CA VAL A 332 14.63 5.87 15.77
C VAL A 332 16.07 5.48 15.46
N ASN A 333 17.01 5.81 16.34
CA ASN A 333 18.41 5.40 16.18
C ASN A 333 18.56 3.88 16.17
N GLN A 334 17.84 3.18 17.05
CA GLN A 334 17.86 1.72 17.10
C GLN A 334 17.29 1.10 15.82
N LEU A 335 16.19 1.63 15.28
CA LEU A 335 15.61 1.17 14.02
C LEU A 335 16.57 1.40 12.84
N LEU A 336 17.19 2.58 12.77
CA LEU A 336 18.17 2.90 11.74
C LEU A 336 19.39 1.99 11.78
N SER A 337 19.91 1.72 12.98
CA SER A 337 21.02 0.80 13.19
C SER A 337 20.66 -0.64 12.77
N LYS A 338 19.40 -1.06 12.92
CA LYS A 338 18.97 -2.40 12.47
C LYS A 338 18.77 -2.51 10.96
N ILE A 339 18.37 -1.42 10.28
CA ILE A 339 18.18 -1.44 8.82
C ILE A 339 19.52 -1.28 8.07
N ASP A 340 20.38 -0.38 8.55
CA ASP A 340 21.58 0.11 7.84
C ASP A 340 22.90 -0.15 8.60
N GLY A 341 22.83 -0.89 9.72
CA GLY A 341 23.99 -1.17 10.55
C GLY A 341 25.09 -1.98 9.85
N VAL A 342 26.15 -2.22 10.62
CA VAL A 342 27.35 -2.94 10.18
C VAL A 342 27.02 -4.36 9.70
N GLU A 343 26.06 -5.02 10.35
CA GLU A 343 25.49 -6.28 9.88
C GLU A 343 24.34 -6.02 8.89
N GLN A 344 24.67 -5.98 7.59
CA GLN A 344 23.66 -5.75 6.55
C GLN A 344 22.75 -6.97 6.38
N LEU A 345 21.50 -6.82 6.82
CA LEU A 345 20.41 -7.77 6.56
C LEU A 345 19.87 -7.57 5.14
N ASN A 346 20.06 -8.57 4.27
CA ASN A 346 19.53 -8.58 2.90
C ASN A 346 18.20 -9.36 2.79
N ASN A 347 17.89 -10.20 3.79
CA ASN A 347 16.71 -11.04 3.88
C ASN A 347 15.50 -10.34 4.54
N ILE A 348 15.57 -9.04 4.83
CA ILE A 348 14.47 -8.29 5.45
C ILE A 348 13.77 -7.39 4.43
N LEU A 349 12.47 -7.18 4.64
CA LEU A 349 11.66 -6.15 4.00
C LEU A 349 10.82 -5.45 5.05
N VAL A 350 11.03 -4.15 5.22
CA VAL A 350 10.29 -3.29 6.14
C VAL A 350 9.26 -2.49 5.36
N ILE A 351 7.98 -2.60 5.71
CA ILE A 351 6.91 -1.80 5.12
C ILE A 351 6.40 -0.84 6.19
N GLY A 352 6.64 0.45 6.01
CA GLY A 352 6.12 1.51 6.88
C GLY A 352 4.87 2.13 6.29
N MET A 353 3.88 2.42 7.13
CA MET A 353 2.66 3.12 6.75
C MET A 353 2.51 4.39 7.59
N THR A 354 2.16 5.51 6.95
CA THR A 354 1.91 6.77 7.66
C THR A 354 0.86 7.63 6.96
N ASN A 355 0.14 8.44 7.72
CA ASN A 355 -0.73 9.48 7.17
C ASN A 355 0.02 10.82 6.99
N ARG A 356 1.14 10.99 7.70
CA ARG A 356 1.85 12.25 7.84
C ARG A 356 3.34 12.09 7.49
N PRO A 357 3.69 12.08 6.19
CA PRO A 357 5.08 11.93 5.77
C PRO A 357 5.96 13.12 6.23
N ASP A 358 5.35 14.28 6.52
CA ASP A 358 6.02 15.49 7.02
C ASP A 358 6.62 15.30 8.42
N LEU A 359 6.05 14.42 9.23
CA LEU A 359 6.54 14.17 10.60
C LEU A 359 7.70 13.17 10.66
N ILE A 360 7.93 12.42 9.59
CA ILE A 360 8.93 11.34 9.57
C ILE A 360 10.35 11.92 9.51
N ASP A 361 11.27 11.32 10.27
CA ASP A 361 12.70 11.64 10.20
C ASP A 361 13.26 11.44 8.78
N GLU A 362 13.86 12.48 8.22
CA GLU A 362 14.51 12.45 6.90
C GLU A 362 15.62 11.40 6.81
N ALA A 363 16.25 11.02 7.93
CA ALA A 363 17.27 9.99 7.96
C ALA A 363 16.73 8.61 7.54
N LEU A 364 15.48 8.30 7.85
CA LEU A 364 14.81 7.06 7.41
C LEU A 364 14.46 7.11 5.92
N MET A 365 14.21 8.31 5.41
CA MET A 365 13.81 8.59 4.03
C MET A 365 14.96 8.53 3.01
N ARG A 366 16.19 8.24 3.44
CA ARG A 366 17.34 8.16 2.53
C ARG A 366 17.35 6.82 1.75
N PRO A 367 17.78 6.82 0.48
CA PRO A 367 17.98 5.59 -0.29
C PRO A 367 18.87 4.58 0.46
N GLY A 368 18.54 3.29 0.38
CA GLY A 368 19.16 2.21 1.17
C GLY A 368 18.39 1.84 2.44
N ARG A 369 17.50 2.72 2.92
CA ARG A 369 16.55 2.46 4.03
C ARG A 369 15.13 2.35 3.46
N PHE A 370 14.30 3.39 3.60
CA PHE A 370 13.03 3.50 2.86
C PHE A 370 13.27 4.09 1.47
N GLU A 371 13.67 3.23 0.54
CA GLU A 371 13.99 3.62 -0.83
C GLU A 371 12.74 3.87 -1.68
N VAL A 372 11.73 3.01 -1.54
CA VAL A 372 10.49 3.13 -2.28
C VAL A 372 9.49 3.89 -1.43
N LYS A 373 9.24 5.15 -1.80
CA LYS A 373 8.22 6.00 -1.21
C LYS A 373 7.04 6.03 -2.17
N MET A 374 5.86 5.65 -1.70
CA MET A 374 4.66 5.65 -2.52
C MET A 374 3.55 6.43 -1.85
N GLU A 375 3.04 7.41 -2.56
CA GLU A 375 1.82 8.11 -2.20
C GLU A 375 0.62 7.28 -2.68
N ILE A 376 -0.23 6.86 -1.74
CA ILE A 376 -1.52 6.22 -2.01
C ILE A 376 -2.58 7.30 -1.91
N GLY A 377 -3.04 7.77 -3.07
CA GLY A 377 -4.07 8.80 -3.20
C GLY A 377 -5.50 8.27 -3.07
N LEU A 378 -6.45 9.17 -3.27
CA LEU A 378 -7.86 8.81 -3.42
C LEU A 378 -8.07 8.01 -4.73
N PRO A 379 -9.01 7.04 -4.75
CA PRO A 379 -9.26 6.25 -5.94
C PRO A 379 -9.89 7.07 -7.08
N ASP A 380 -9.39 6.85 -8.29
CA ASP A 380 -10.02 7.31 -9.54
C ASP A 380 -11.43 6.71 -9.70
N GLU A 381 -12.26 7.28 -10.58
CA GLU A 381 -13.62 6.78 -10.84
C GLU A 381 -13.65 5.28 -11.21
N LYS A 382 -12.74 4.85 -12.09
CA LYS A 382 -12.56 3.43 -12.42
C LYS A 382 -12.16 2.60 -11.21
N GLY A 383 -11.31 3.15 -10.34
CA GLY A 383 -10.91 2.52 -9.10
C GLY A 383 -12.07 2.40 -8.10
N ARG A 384 -12.94 3.41 -8.01
CA ARG A 384 -14.16 3.35 -7.19
C ARG A 384 -15.11 2.27 -7.66
N VAL A 385 -15.29 2.13 -8.98
CA VAL A 385 -16.08 1.01 -9.55
C VAL A 385 -15.49 -0.35 -9.15
N GLN A 386 -14.17 -0.51 -9.23
CA GLN A 386 -13.51 -1.75 -8.80
C GLN A 386 -13.71 -2.03 -7.31
N ILE A 387 -13.53 -1.03 -6.45
CA ILE A 387 -13.73 -1.14 -4.99
C ILE A 387 -15.18 -1.52 -4.66
N LEU A 388 -16.15 -0.81 -5.24
CA LEU A 388 -17.57 -1.11 -5.07
C LEU A 388 -17.92 -2.52 -5.58
N ASN A 389 -17.36 -2.95 -6.72
CA ASN A 389 -17.55 -4.31 -7.22
C ASN A 389 -16.97 -5.37 -6.26
N ILE A 390 -15.82 -5.13 -5.63
CA ILE A 390 -15.23 -6.05 -4.65
C ILE A 390 -16.13 -6.18 -3.42
N HIS A 391 -16.62 -5.07 -2.87
CA HIS A 391 -17.49 -5.10 -1.69
C HIS A 391 -18.89 -5.64 -1.99
N THR A 392 -19.41 -5.45 -3.20
CA THR A 392 -20.71 -5.97 -3.63
C THR A 392 -20.66 -7.39 -4.20
N ALA A 393 -19.48 -7.95 -4.47
CA ALA A 393 -19.33 -9.28 -5.07
C ALA A 393 -20.05 -10.38 -4.26
N LYS A 394 -19.86 -10.39 -2.94
CA LYS A 394 -20.54 -11.36 -2.06
C LYS A 394 -22.06 -11.18 -2.06
N MET A 395 -22.54 -9.94 -2.07
CA MET A 395 -23.98 -9.65 -2.11
C MET A 395 -24.61 -10.12 -3.43
N ARG A 396 -23.87 -9.99 -4.54
CA ARG A 396 -24.28 -10.49 -5.86
C ARG A 396 -24.29 -12.02 -5.91
N GLU A 397 -23.27 -12.66 -5.35
CA GLU A 397 -23.18 -14.14 -5.30
C GLU A 397 -24.39 -14.77 -4.59
N PHE A 398 -24.88 -14.12 -3.53
CA PHE A 398 -26.07 -14.56 -2.78
C PHE A 398 -27.40 -13.94 -3.28
N ASN A 399 -27.42 -13.23 -4.42
CA ASN A 399 -28.62 -12.56 -4.97
C ASN A 399 -29.32 -11.57 -3.99
N LEU A 400 -28.55 -10.96 -3.08
CA LEU A 400 -29.03 -9.95 -2.11
C LEU A 400 -28.88 -8.52 -2.62
N LEU A 401 -28.29 -8.33 -3.81
CA LEU A 401 -28.24 -7.05 -4.51
C LEU A 401 -29.32 -7.02 -5.58
N SER A 402 -30.20 -6.02 -5.53
CA SER A 402 -31.23 -5.86 -6.55
C SER A 402 -30.61 -5.41 -7.89
N GLY A 403 -31.26 -5.80 -9.00
CA GLY A 403 -30.80 -5.49 -10.36
C GLY A 403 -30.95 -4.01 -10.77
N ASP A 404 -31.57 -3.19 -9.91
CA ASP A 404 -31.70 -1.74 -10.07
C ASP A 404 -30.42 -0.96 -9.69
N VAL A 405 -29.44 -1.60 -9.05
CA VAL A 405 -28.22 -0.95 -8.58
C VAL A 405 -27.15 -0.96 -9.68
N ASP A 406 -26.90 0.20 -10.29
CA ASP A 406 -25.72 0.40 -11.15
C ASP A 406 -24.53 0.93 -10.33
N VAL A 407 -23.45 0.15 -10.29
CA VAL A 407 -22.21 0.54 -9.60
C VAL A 407 -21.51 1.70 -10.30
N LYS A 408 -21.69 1.89 -11.61
CA LYS A 408 -21.11 3.02 -12.33
C LYS A 408 -21.77 4.33 -11.92
N GLU A 409 -23.09 4.33 -11.80
CA GLU A 409 -23.86 5.46 -11.28
C GLU A 409 -23.38 5.84 -9.87
N LEU A 410 -23.27 4.87 -8.97
CA LEU A 410 -22.77 5.10 -7.61
C LEU A 410 -21.33 5.66 -7.60
N ALA A 411 -20.45 5.18 -8.48
CA ALA A 411 -19.08 5.68 -8.58
C ALA A 411 -18.99 7.12 -9.11
N ALA A 412 -19.93 7.55 -9.95
CA ALA A 412 -20.02 8.91 -10.47
C ALA A 412 -20.50 9.91 -9.40
N GLU A 413 -21.45 9.50 -8.56
CA GLU A 413 -21.98 10.31 -7.45
C GLU A 413 -21.02 10.36 -6.25
N THR A 414 -20.25 9.30 -5.98
CA THR A 414 -19.29 9.22 -4.85
C THR A 414 -17.94 9.89 -5.13
N LYS A 415 -17.96 11.15 -5.57
CA LYS A 415 -16.73 11.92 -5.84
C LYS A 415 -15.90 12.07 -4.56
N ASN A 416 -14.58 11.84 -4.65
CA ASN A 416 -13.60 11.88 -3.56
C ASN A 416 -13.80 10.90 -2.40
N TYR A 417 -14.69 9.91 -2.50
CA TYR A 417 -14.78 8.88 -1.46
C TYR A 417 -13.49 8.05 -1.45
N SER A 418 -12.93 7.89 -0.26
CA SER A 418 -11.85 6.96 0.02
C SER A 418 -12.37 5.51 0.04
N GLY A 419 -11.46 4.53 -0.05
CA GLY A 419 -11.84 3.11 -0.03
C GLY A 419 -12.64 2.73 1.22
N ALA A 420 -12.29 3.25 2.39
CA ALA A 420 -13.01 3.03 3.64
C ALA A 420 -14.41 3.69 3.65
N GLU A 421 -14.57 4.85 3.01
CA GLU A 421 -15.88 5.50 2.90
C GLU A 421 -16.79 4.78 1.90
N LEU A 422 -16.23 4.25 0.81
CA LEU A 422 -16.98 3.39 -0.12
C LEU A 422 -17.42 2.08 0.55
N GLU A 423 -16.55 1.44 1.34
CA GLU A 423 -16.94 0.30 2.18
C GLU A 423 -18.05 0.69 3.17
N GLY A 424 -17.88 1.85 3.82
CA GLY A 424 -18.87 2.44 4.69
C GLY A 424 -20.22 2.58 3.98
N LEU A 425 -20.25 3.11 2.76
CA LEU A 425 -21.48 3.35 2.00
C LEU A 425 -22.23 2.04 1.74
N VAL A 426 -21.50 1.00 1.36
CA VAL A 426 -22.09 -0.34 1.19
C VAL A 426 -22.64 -0.87 2.51
N ARG A 427 -21.91 -0.70 3.63
CA ARG A 427 -22.36 -1.13 4.96
C ARG A 427 -23.57 -0.34 5.46
N ALA A 428 -23.63 0.96 5.21
CA ALA A 428 -24.77 1.80 5.56
C ALA A 428 -26.00 1.41 4.74
N ALA A 429 -25.86 1.21 3.43
CA ALA A 429 -26.95 0.72 2.58
C ALA A 429 -27.47 -0.67 3.04
N GLN A 430 -26.58 -1.57 3.44
CA GLN A 430 -26.96 -2.86 4.05
C GLN A 430 -27.74 -2.66 5.36
N SER A 431 -27.28 -1.77 6.24
CA SER A 431 -27.95 -1.46 7.50
C SER A 431 -29.33 -0.85 7.26
N THR A 432 -29.47 0.09 6.33
CA THR A 432 -30.74 0.70 5.93
C THR A 432 -31.69 -0.35 5.36
N ALA A 433 -31.19 -1.24 4.50
CA ALA A 433 -31.97 -2.35 3.97
C ALA A 433 -32.45 -3.28 5.09
N MET A 434 -31.58 -3.70 6.01
CA MET A 434 -31.96 -4.53 7.16
C MET A 434 -33.00 -3.83 8.04
N ASN A 435 -32.84 -2.53 8.29
CA ASN A 435 -33.76 -1.75 9.12
C ASN A 435 -35.17 -1.64 8.51
N ARG A 436 -35.32 -1.62 7.18
CA ARG A 436 -36.65 -1.65 6.53
C ARG A 436 -37.47 -2.90 6.90
N HIS A 437 -36.80 -4.00 7.21
CA HIS A 437 -37.45 -5.29 7.51
C HIS A 437 -37.55 -5.57 9.02
N ILE A 438 -36.94 -4.73 9.86
CA ILE A 438 -37.08 -4.79 11.32
C ILE A 438 -38.22 -3.83 11.72
N LYS A 439 -39.34 -4.37 12.20
CA LYS A 439 -40.41 -3.54 12.75
C LYS A 439 -39.98 -3.00 14.12
N ALA A 440 -39.78 -1.69 14.22
CA ALA A 440 -39.52 -1.01 15.49
C ALA A 440 -40.83 -0.86 16.31
N THR A 441 -41.42 -1.97 16.76
CA THR A 441 -42.62 -1.95 17.62
C THR A 441 -42.36 -2.71 18.92
N SER A 442 -41.76 -2.05 19.91
CA SER A 442 -41.57 -2.46 21.34
C SER A 442 -40.91 -3.83 21.65
N THR A 443 -40.95 -4.81 20.75
CA THR A 443 -40.26 -6.10 20.78
C THR A 443 -39.61 -6.30 19.41
N VAL A 444 -38.31 -6.62 19.37
CA VAL A 444 -37.60 -6.88 18.12
C VAL A 444 -38.01 -8.26 17.61
N GLU A 445 -39.13 -8.33 16.89
CA GLU A 445 -39.54 -9.54 16.19
C GLU A 445 -38.98 -9.50 14.77
N VAL A 446 -38.07 -10.44 14.48
CA VAL A 446 -37.51 -10.62 13.14
C VAL A 446 -38.48 -11.50 12.35
N ASP A 447 -39.12 -10.91 11.36
CA ASP A 447 -40.05 -11.58 10.44
C ASP A 447 -39.21 -12.42 9.44
N MET A 448 -38.93 -13.69 9.77
CA MET A 448 -38.02 -14.58 9.01
C MET A 448 -38.37 -14.70 7.52
N GLU A 449 -39.67 -14.72 7.18
CA GLU A 449 -40.14 -14.79 5.78
C GLU A 449 -39.81 -13.52 4.96
N ARG A 450 -39.71 -12.36 5.62
CA ARG A 450 -39.31 -11.11 4.97
C ARG A 450 -37.79 -10.95 4.90
N ALA A 451 -37.07 -11.58 5.82
CA ALA A 451 -35.60 -11.61 5.80
C ALA A 451 -35.07 -12.40 4.60
N GLU A 452 -35.73 -13.49 4.20
CA GLU A 452 -35.34 -14.28 3.02
C GLU A 452 -35.51 -13.53 1.68
N LYS A 453 -36.36 -12.50 1.64
CA LYS A 453 -36.57 -11.63 0.45
C LYS A 453 -35.79 -10.32 0.51
N LEU A 454 -34.87 -10.17 1.48
CA LEU A 454 -34.11 -8.95 1.65
C LEU A 454 -33.21 -8.71 0.44
N GLN A 455 -33.42 -7.58 -0.24
CA GLN A 455 -32.53 -7.10 -1.28
C GLN A 455 -32.17 -5.64 -1.03
N VAL A 456 -30.88 -5.33 -1.18
CA VAL A 456 -30.40 -3.95 -1.14
C VAL A 456 -30.72 -3.29 -2.46
N THR A 457 -31.47 -2.21 -2.38
CA THR A 457 -32.04 -1.47 -3.52
C THR A 457 -31.29 -0.16 -3.77
N ARG A 458 -31.45 0.43 -4.96
CA ARG A 458 -30.83 1.72 -5.31
C ARG A 458 -31.21 2.83 -4.32
N THR A 459 -32.45 2.80 -3.82
CA THR A 459 -32.94 3.77 -2.84
C THR A 459 -32.17 3.72 -1.52
N ASP A 460 -31.71 2.54 -1.10
CA ASP A 460 -30.94 2.40 0.15
C ASP A 460 -29.56 3.06 0.01
N PHE A 461 -28.90 2.88 -1.14
CA PHE A 461 -27.63 3.54 -1.44
C PHE A 461 -27.77 5.06 -1.49
N MET A 462 -28.81 5.57 -2.16
CA MET A 462 -29.04 7.02 -2.25
C MET A 462 -29.41 7.61 -0.88
N ALA A 463 -30.19 6.90 -0.07
CA ALA A 463 -30.53 7.34 1.29
C ALA A 463 -29.27 7.42 2.18
N SER A 464 -28.39 6.42 2.12
CA SER A 464 -27.15 6.42 2.90
C SER A 464 -26.12 7.43 2.42
N LEU A 465 -26.08 7.74 1.11
CA LEU A 465 -25.22 8.80 0.57
C LEU A 465 -25.64 10.18 1.09
N ASN A 466 -26.95 10.44 1.19
CA ASN A 466 -27.47 11.73 1.64
C ASN A 466 -27.38 11.92 3.16
N ASN A 467 -27.62 10.86 3.95
CA ASN A 467 -27.82 11.00 5.40
C ASN A 467 -26.68 10.42 6.26
N ASP A 468 -26.12 9.28 5.89
CA ASP A 468 -25.28 8.49 6.80
C ASP A 468 -23.79 8.78 6.61
N ILE A 469 -23.32 8.88 5.37
CA ILE A 469 -21.89 8.92 5.06
C ILE A 469 -21.52 10.13 4.24
N LYS A 470 -20.88 11.08 4.92
CA LYS A 470 -20.30 12.27 4.33
C LYS A 470 -18.83 12.02 4.01
N PRO A 471 -18.31 12.51 2.88
CA PRO A 471 -16.90 12.40 2.56
C PRO A 471 -16.07 13.24 3.54
N ALA A 472 -15.05 12.65 4.15
CA ALA A 472 -14.08 13.36 4.98
C ALA A 472 -13.20 14.30 4.17
N PHE A 473 -12.96 13.98 2.88
CA PHE A 473 -12.25 14.81 1.92
C PHE A 473 -13.21 15.48 0.94
N GLY A 474 -13.39 16.80 1.07
CA GLY A 474 -14.07 17.63 0.08
C GLY A 474 -15.40 18.22 0.54
N THR A 475 -16.32 18.34 -0.41
CA THR A 475 -17.58 19.10 -0.37
C THR A 475 -18.56 18.56 0.67
N ASN A 476 -18.58 19.16 1.85
CA ASN A 476 -19.75 19.06 2.73
C ASN A 476 -20.89 19.85 2.08
N GLN A 477 -21.86 19.16 1.47
CA GLN A 477 -23.02 19.80 0.84
C GLN A 477 -23.81 20.68 1.82
N GLU A 478 -23.80 20.33 3.12
CA GLU A 478 -24.35 21.14 4.22
C GLU A 478 -23.59 22.44 4.47
N ASP A 479 -22.26 22.47 4.26
CA ASP A 479 -21.51 23.72 4.37
C ASP A 479 -21.98 24.68 3.26
N TYR A 480 -22.26 24.20 2.04
CA TYR A 480 -22.72 25.05 0.92
C TYR A 480 -24.12 25.60 1.13
N SER A 481 -25.06 24.79 1.62
CA SER A 481 -26.42 25.26 1.90
C SER A 481 -26.44 26.37 2.96
N SER A 482 -25.46 26.37 3.87
CA SER A 482 -25.30 27.47 4.84
C SER A 482 -24.89 28.81 4.18
N TYR A 483 -24.08 28.76 3.10
CA TYR A 483 -23.67 29.95 2.36
C TYR A 483 -24.71 30.41 1.33
N ILE A 484 -25.55 29.49 0.83
CA ILE A 484 -26.62 29.74 -0.15
C ILE A 484 -27.98 29.49 0.50
N MET A 485 -28.40 30.36 1.43
CA MET A 485 -29.67 30.18 2.16
C MET A 485 -30.91 30.32 1.27
N ASN A 486 -30.93 31.30 0.36
CA ASN A 486 -32.11 31.67 -0.43
C ASN A 486 -31.93 31.41 -1.93
N GLY A 487 -30.97 30.55 -2.31
CA GLY A 487 -30.57 30.39 -3.71
C GLY A 487 -29.89 31.63 -4.29
N ILE A 488 -29.68 31.64 -5.61
CA ILE A 488 -29.17 32.79 -6.36
C ILE A 488 -30.30 33.40 -7.18
N ILE A 489 -30.61 34.66 -6.90
CA ILE A 489 -31.68 35.41 -7.56
C ILE A 489 -31.08 36.15 -8.75
N LYS A 490 -31.54 35.82 -9.96
CA LYS A 490 -31.12 36.46 -11.20
C LYS A 490 -31.93 37.72 -11.48
N TRP A 491 -31.75 38.75 -10.65
CA TRP A 491 -32.52 40.00 -10.72
C TRP A 491 -32.13 40.93 -11.90
N GLY A 492 -31.12 40.57 -12.68
CA GLY A 492 -30.74 41.31 -13.88
C GLY A 492 -29.47 40.79 -14.54
N ASP A 493 -29.11 41.41 -15.67
CA ASP A 493 -27.93 41.10 -16.47
C ASP A 493 -26.61 41.03 -15.68
N PRO A 494 -26.34 41.90 -14.67
CA PRO A 494 -25.07 41.85 -13.95
C PRO A 494 -24.81 40.50 -13.27
N VAL A 495 -25.85 39.85 -12.74
CA VAL A 495 -25.70 38.53 -12.09
C VAL A 495 -25.40 37.45 -13.13
N THR A 496 -26.11 37.49 -14.27
CA THR A 496 -25.91 36.55 -15.36
C THR A 496 -24.49 36.66 -15.92
N ARG A 497 -23.99 37.88 -16.15
CA ARG A 497 -22.61 38.11 -16.63
C ARG A 497 -21.57 37.58 -15.65
N VAL A 498 -21.74 37.78 -14.34
CA VAL A 498 -20.82 37.24 -13.33
C VAL A 498 -20.77 35.72 -13.36
N LEU A 499 -21.91 35.06 -13.54
CA LEU A 499 -21.98 33.60 -13.65
C LEU A 499 -21.38 33.09 -14.97
N GLU A 500 -21.63 33.78 -16.08
CA GLU A 500 -21.04 33.47 -17.40
C GLU A 500 -19.51 33.64 -17.38
N ASP A 501 -19.00 34.73 -16.83
CA ASP A 501 -17.56 34.97 -16.64
C ASP A 501 -16.95 33.91 -15.71
N GLY A 502 -17.66 33.52 -14.65
CA GLY A 502 -17.28 32.44 -13.76
C GLY A 502 -17.15 31.09 -14.49
N GLU A 503 -18.13 30.75 -15.32
CA GLU A 503 -18.12 29.52 -16.13
C GLU A 503 -16.96 29.52 -17.14
N LEU A 504 -16.68 30.65 -17.79
CA LEU A 504 -15.54 30.80 -18.69
C LEU A 504 -14.20 30.53 -17.98
N LEU A 505 -14.04 31.01 -16.75
CA LEU A 505 -12.84 30.77 -15.93
C LEU A 505 -12.72 29.31 -15.50
N VAL A 506 -13.84 28.68 -15.12
CA VAL A 506 -13.90 27.25 -14.82
C VAL A 506 -13.45 26.43 -16.04
N GLN A 507 -13.95 26.76 -17.23
CA GLN A 507 -13.56 26.10 -18.48
C GLN A 507 -12.08 26.35 -18.81
N GLN A 508 -11.56 27.55 -18.55
CA GLN A 508 -10.14 27.84 -18.70
C GLN A 508 -9.28 26.93 -17.81
N THR A 509 -9.65 26.78 -16.53
CA THR A 509 -8.93 25.86 -15.62
C THR A 509 -9.03 24.42 -16.10
N LYS A 510 -10.18 23.98 -16.63
CA LYS A 510 -10.37 22.59 -17.07
C LYS A 510 -9.59 22.26 -18.35
N ASN A 511 -9.64 23.14 -19.35
CA ASN A 511 -9.13 22.88 -20.70
C ASN A 511 -7.68 23.32 -20.93
N SER A 512 -7.18 24.31 -20.20
CA SER A 512 -5.83 24.82 -20.40
C SER A 512 -4.80 23.99 -19.64
N ASP A 513 -3.72 23.59 -20.30
CA ASP A 513 -2.55 22.98 -19.66
C ASP A 513 -1.42 24.00 -19.41
N ARG A 514 -1.50 25.19 -20.04
CA ARG A 514 -0.52 26.27 -19.87
C ARG A 514 -0.75 27.07 -18.60
N THR A 515 -2.01 27.17 -18.18
CA THR A 515 -2.44 27.91 -16.97
C THR A 515 -3.07 26.93 -15.99
N PRO A 516 -2.26 26.13 -15.27
CA PRO A 516 -2.77 25.16 -14.29
C PRO A 516 -3.35 25.84 -13.04
N LEU A 517 -3.04 27.13 -12.84
CA LEU A 517 -3.54 27.96 -11.76
C LEU A 517 -4.30 29.13 -12.35
N VAL A 518 -5.55 29.32 -11.91
CA VAL A 518 -6.36 30.50 -12.24
C VAL A 518 -6.85 31.10 -10.93
N SER A 519 -6.57 32.38 -10.72
CA SER A 519 -7.00 33.12 -9.53
C SER A 519 -7.94 34.25 -9.93
N VAL A 520 -9.15 34.26 -9.38
CA VAL A 520 -10.17 35.28 -9.62
C VAL A 520 -10.55 35.95 -8.30
N LEU A 521 -10.70 37.27 -8.33
CA LEU A 521 -11.22 38.04 -7.20
C LEU A 521 -12.61 38.59 -7.53
N LEU A 522 -13.60 38.23 -6.73
CA LEU A 522 -14.91 38.85 -6.71
C LEU A 522 -14.88 40.07 -5.79
N GLU A 523 -14.89 41.26 -6.40
CA GLU A 523 -14.97 42.52 -5.69
C GLU A 523 -16.36 43.12 -5.77
N GLY A 524 -16.74 43.91 -4.78
CA GLY A 524 -18.01 44.64 -4.82
C GLY A 524 -18.43 45.16 -3.45
N PRO A 525 -19.48 45.98 -3.36
CA PRO A 525 -19.93 46.55 -2.09
C PRO A 525 -20.28 45.47 -1.06
N PRO A 526 -20.26 45.77 0.26
CA PRO A 526 -20.70 44.82 1.28
C PRO A 526 -22.17 44.45 1.08
N HIS A 527 -22.56 43.24 1.48
CA HIS A 527 -23.94 42.72 1.37
C HIS A 527 -24.47 42.48 -0.06
N SER A 528 -23.60 42.50 -1.09
CA SER A 528 -23.97 42.20 -2.48
C SER A 528 -24.11 40.70 -2.80
N GLY A 529 -23.73 39.80 -1.89
CA GLY A 529 -23.85 38.34 -2.10
C GLY A 529 -22.65 37.69 -2.79
N LYS A 530 -21.46 38.32 -2.78
CA LYS A 530 -20.22 37.79 -3.37
C LYS A 530 -19.90 36.36 -2.95
N THR A 531 -19.95 36.06 -1.65
CA THR A 531 -19.69 34.73 -1.09
C THR A 531 -20.66 33.68 -1.66
N ALA A 532 -21.94 34.03 -1.79
CA ALA A 532 -22.96 33.14 -2.37
C ALA A 532 -22.70 32.90 -3.87
N LEU A 533 -22.31 33.94 -4.62
CA LEU A 533 -21.91 33.79 -6.02
C LEU A 533 -20.63 32.94 -6.18
N ALA A 534 -19.63 33.14 -5.33
CA ALA A 534 -18.40 32.33 -5.32
C ALA A 534 -18.72 30.85 -5.04
N ALA A 535 -19.58 30.59 -4.06
CA ALA A 535 -20.04 29.25 -3.73
C ALA A 535 -20.82 28.64 -4.91
N LYS A 536 -21.66 29.43 -5.60
CA LYS A 536 -22.43 28.95 -6.75
C LYS A 536 -21.55 28.61 -7.96
N ILE A 537 -20.62 29.50 -8.33
CA ILE A 537 -19.63 29.25 -9.40
C ILE A 537 -18.82 27.97 -9.08
N SER A 538 -18.46 27.80 -7.81
CA SER A 538 -17.74 26.61 -7.38
C SER A 538 -18.59 25.34 -7.49
N GLU A 539 -19.86 25.38 -7.09
CA GLU A 539 -20.79 24.26 -7.24
C GLU A 539 -21.00 23.88 -8.72
N ASP A 540 -21.27 24.88 -9.57
CA ASP A 540 -21.52 24.70 -11.00
C ASP A 540 -20.29 24.16 -11.74
N SER A 541 -19.08 24.42 -11.22
CA SER A 541 -17.84 23.84 -11.76
C SER A 541 -17.79 22.32 -11.74
N GLN A 542 -18.55 21.69 -10.84
CA GLN A 542 -18.55 20.25 -10.57
C GLN A 542 -17.16 19.65 -10.36
N PHE A 543 -16.20 20.46 -9.91
CA PHE A 543 -14.86 19.98 -9.62
C PHE A 543 -14.91 18.94 -8.51
N PRO A 544 -14.05 17.90 -8.57
CA PRO A 544 -14.00 16.87 -7.55
C PRO A 544 -13.81 17.47 -6.16
N PHE A 545 -12.83 18.35 -5.99
CA PHE A 545 -12.54 18.97 -4.70
C PHE A 545 -12.93 20.44 -4.68
N ILE A 546 -13.85 20.81 -3.80
CA ILE A 546 -14.20 22.21 -3.56
C ILE A 546 -14.15 22.47 -2.06
N LYS A 547 -13.45 23.53 -1.65
CA LYS A 547 -13.36 23.93 -0.24
C LYS A 547 -13.47 25.43 -0.07
N ILE A 548 -14.34 25.84 0.86
CA ILE A 548 -14.48 27.24 1.28
C ILE A 548 -13.63 27.46 2.53
N CYS A 549 -12.67 28.36 2.41
CA CYS A 549 -11.83 28.90 3.47
C CYS A 549 -12.50 30.19 4.00
N SER A 550 -13.35 30.04 5.02
CA SER A 550 -14.06 31.14 5.65
C SER A 550 -13.44 31.48 7.03
N PRO A 551 -13.40 32.77 7.41
CA PRO A 551 -12.99 33.21 8.74
C PRO A 551 -13.78 32.55 9.88
N ASP A 552 -15.03 32.15 9.63
CA ASP A 552 -15.95 31.60 10.63
C ASP A 552 -15.42 30.31 11.26
N LYS A 553 -14.63 29.53 10.50
CA LYS A 553 -13.99 28.30 10.98
C LYS A 553 -12.66 28.54 11.70
N MET A 554 -12.17 29.78 11.73
CA MET A 554 -10.87 30.19 12.26
C MET A 554 -10.98 31.23 13.38
N ILE A 555 -12.16 31.33 14.00
CA ILE A 555 -12.41 32.27 15.11
C ILE A 555 -11.50 31.91 16.30
N GLY A 556 -10.80 32.92 16.84
CA GLY A 556 -9.90 32.75 17.98
C GLY A 556 -8.53 32.15 17.65
N TYR A 557 -8.24 31.89 16.38
CA TYR A 557 -6.93 31.38 15.97
C TYR A 557 -5.88 32.48 16.03
N SER A 558 -4.68 32.12 16.49
CA SER A 558 -3.49 32.96 16.30
C SER A 558 -3.12 33.02 14.82
N GLU A 559 -2.31 34.02 14.43
CA GLU A 559 -1.85 34.20 13.06
C GLU A 559 -1.17 32.94 12.49
N ILE A 560 -0.38 32.25 13.32
CA ILE A 560 0.30 31.00 12.96
C ILE A 560 -0.72 29.88 12.71
N SER A 561 -1.71 29.73 13.59
CA SER A 561 -2.75 28.70 13.44
C SER A 561 -3.63 28.97 12.21
N LYS A 562 -3.94 30.24 11.90
CA LYS A 562 -4.62 30.63 10.65
C LYS A 562 -3.80 30.25 9.43
N CYS A 563 -2.50 30.58 9.41
CA CYS A 563 -1.61 30.20 8.31
C CYS A 563 -1.52 28.68 8.12
N GLN A 564 -1.45 27.91 9.22
CA GLN A 564 -1.45 26.45 9.16
C GLN A 564 -2.77 25.89 8.61
N ALA A 565 -3.90 26.47 9.01
CA ALA A 565 -5.22 26.07 8.52
C ALA A 565 -5.38 26.36 7.02
N ILE A 566 -5.00 27.56 6.57
CA ILE A 566 -5.00 27.94 5.15
C ILE A 566 -4.06 27.00 4.37
N LYS A 567 -2.82 26.82 4.85
CA LYS A 567 -1.85 25.92 4.22
C LYS A 567 -2.41 24.51 4.06
N LYS A 568 -3.07 23.97 5.09
CA LYS A 568 -3.71 22.65 5.03
C LYS A 568 -4.77 22.57 3.94
N VAL A 569 -5.63 23.59 3.80
CA VAL A 569 -6.66 23.65 2.75
C VAL A 569 -6.03 23.60 1.34
N PHE A 570 -4.95 24.36 1.11
CA PHE A 570 -4.24 24.34 -0.16
C PHE A 570 -3.49 23.03 -0.40
N ASP A 571 -2.84 22.47 0.62
CA ASP A 571 -2.14 21.19 0.52
C ASP A 571 -3.11 20.03 0.23
N ASP A 572 -4.35 20.08 0.76
CA ASP A 572 -5.41 19.14 0.42
C ASP A 572 -5.96 19.38 -1.00
N ALA A 573 -6.11 20.64 -1.42
CA ALA A 573 -6.51 20.99 -2.78
C ALA A 573 -5.50 20.51 -3.83
N TYR A 574 -4.21 20.53 -3.50
CA TYR A 574 -3.15 20.00 -4.36
C TYR A 574 -3.18 18.49 -4.50
N LYS A 575 -3.93 17.72 -3.70
CA LYS A 575 -4.02 16.25 -3.87
C LYS A 575 -5.00 15.87 -4.98
N SER A 576 -5.98 16.72 -5.27
CA SER A 576 -6.97 16.50 -6.33
C SER A 576 -6.40 16.85 -7.71
N GLN A 577 -6.91 16.19 -8.77
CA GLN A 577 -6.58 16.54 -10.16
C GLN A 577 -7.18 17.89 -10.56
N LEU A 578 -8.41 18.16 -10.13
CA LEU A 578 -9.11 19.43 -10.31
C LEU A 578 -9.63 19.89 -8.94
N SER A 579 -9.31 21.12 -8.55
CA SER A 579 -9.77 21.69 -7.29
C SER A 579 -10.19 23.15 -7.42
N CYS A 580 -11.22 23.53 -6.66
CA CYS A 580 -11.63 24.92 -6.45
C CYS A 580 -11.47 25.28 -4.97
N VAL A 581 -10.79 26.38 -4.68
CA VAL A 581 -10.66 26.92 -3.33
C VAL A 581 -11.27 28.31 -3.29
N VAL A 582 -12.29 28.50 -2.46
CA VAL A 582 -12.88 29.82 -2.22
C VAL A 582 -12.24 30.41 -0.97
N VAL A 583 -11.61 31.56 -1.08
CA VAL A 583 -11.08 32.35 0.04
C VAL A 583 -12.07 33.47 0.32
N ASP A 584 -12.87 33.28 1.37
CA ASP A 584 -13.98 34.18 1.67
C ASP A 584 -13.56 35.33 2.60
N ASP A 585 -14.10 36.52 2.36
CA ASP A 585 -13.88 37.77 3.10
C ASP A 585 -12.40 37.97 3.47
N ILE A 586 -11.56 38.18 2.45
CA ILE A 586 -10.09 38.30 2.62
C ILE A 586 -9.73 39.34 3.69
N GLU A 587 -10.42 40.48 3.74
CA GLU A 587 -10.20 41.51 4.76
C GLU A 587 -10.41 41.02 6.20
N ARG A 588 -11.32 40.07 6.41
CA ARG A 588 -11.57 39.47 7.74
C ARG A 588 -10.55 38.39 8.06
N LEU A 589 -10.10 37.61 7.08
CA LEU A 589 -9.00 36.65 7.28
C LEU A 589 -7.71 37.35 7.72
N LEU A 590 -7.45 38.53 7.16
CA LEU A 590 -6.29 39.37 7.49
C LEU A 590 -6.46 40.19 8.79
N ASP A 591 -7.60 40.08 9.49
CA ASP A 591 -7.96 40.89 10.65
C ASP A 591 -7.81 42.41 10.39
N TYR A 592 -8.13 42.86 9.17
CA TYR A 592 -7.89 44.26 8.80
C TYR A 592 -8.84 45.20 9.54
N VAL A 593 -8.28 46.26 10.13
CA VAL A 593 -9.02 47.34 10.79
C VAL A 593 -8.63 48.69 10.17
N PRO A 594 -9.61 49.53 9.77
CA PRO A 594 -9.33 50.81 9.12
C PRO A 594 -8.77 51.88 10.09
N ILE A 595 -9.02 51.77 11.39
CA ILE A 595 -8.55 52.72 12.40
C ILE A 595 -7.09 52.40 12.75
N GLY A 596 -6.17 53.09 12.07
CA GLY A 596 -4.73 52.79 12.07
C GLY A 596 -4.51 51.45 11.39
N PRO A 597 -4.08 51.39 10.11
CA PRO A 597 -4.15 50.19 9.29
C PRO A 597 -3.35 49.06 9.94
N ARG A 598 -4.06 48.21 10.69
CA ARG A 598 -3.54 47.03 11.37
C ARG A 598 -4.12 45.83 10.66
N PHE A 599 -3.24 44.90 10.32
CA PHE A 599 -3.58 43.64 9.68
C PHE A 599 -2.50 42.62 10.01
N SER A 600 -2.83 41.34 9.86
CA SER A 600 -1.88 40.25 10.03
C SER A 600 -0.99 40.11 8.80
N ASN A 601 0.22 40.66 8.86
CA ASN A 601 1.18 40.56 7.75
C ASN A 601 1.60 39.10 7.49
N LEU A 602 1.67 38.26 8.52
CA LEU A 602 2.03 36.85 8.35
C LEU A 602 1.02 36.12 7.45
N VAL A 603 -0.28 36.34 7.68
CA VAL A 603 -1.35 35.75 6.87
C VAL A 603 -1.35 36.34 5.46
N LEU A 604 -1.09 37.64 5.31
CA LEU A 604 -0.97 38.30 4.01
C LEU A 604 0.12 37.67 3.15
N GLN A 605 1.35 37.56 3.68
CA GLN A 605 2.47 36.97 2.96
C GLN A 605 2.22 35.51 2.61
N ALA A 606 1.64 34.74 3.52
CA ALA A 606 1.26 33.35 3.26
C ALA A 606 0.27 33.24 2.09
N LEU A 607 -0.77 34.08 2.05
CA LEU A 607 -1.75 34.11 0.96
C LEU A 607 -1.13 34.54 -0.38
N LEU A 608 -0.28 35.57 -0.39
CA LEU A 608 0.40 36.01 -1.62
C LEU A 608 1.27 34.89 -2.23
N VAL A 609 1.97 34.12 -1.38
CA VAL A 609 2.74 32.96 -1.83
C VAL A 609 1.82 31.86 -2.36
N LEU A 610 0.71 31.58 -1.68
CA LEU A 610 -0.23 30.53 -2.10
C LEU A 610 -0.96 30.87 -3.40
N LEU A 611 -1.29 32.15 -3.63
CA LEU A 611 -1.92 32.63 -4.87
C LEU A 611 -1.00 32.51 -6.10
N LYS A 612 0.33 32.49 -5.89
CA LYS A 612 1.33 32.35 -6.97
C LYS A 612 1.90 30.93 -7.09
N LYS A 613 1.67 30.07 -6.09
CA LYS A 613 2.23 28.71 -6.05
C LYS A 613 1.52 27.82 -7.06
N THR A 614 2.24 27.38 -8.07
CA THR A 614 1.70 26.46 -9.08
C THR A 614 1.49 25.06 -8.48
N PRO A 615 0.35 24.40 -8.78
CA PRO A 615 0.12 23.03 -8.36
C PRO A 615 1.13 22.06 -9.02
N PRO A 616 1.35 20.86 -8.43
CA PRO A 616 2.18 19.82 -9.04
C PRO A 616 1.68 19.40 -10.44
N HIS A 617 2.58 18.82 -11.26
CA HIS A 617 2.27 18.44 -12.64
C HIS A 617 0.98 17.61 -12.77
N GLY A 618 0.14 17.99 -13.74
CA GLY A 618 -1.11 17.31 -14.05
C GLY A 618 -2.28 17.65 -13.11
N ARG A 619 -2.09 18.56 -12.15
CA ARG A 619 -3.14 19.04 -11.25
C ARG A 619 -3.48 20.51 -11.56
N LYS A 620 -4.76 20.87 -11.48
CA LYS A 620 -5.25 22.21 -11.81
C LYS A 620 -6.07 22.79 -10.66
N LEU A 621 -5.89 24.07 -10.39
CA LEU A 621 -6.45 24.78 -9.25
C LEU A 621 -7.13 26.08 -9.70
N LEU A 622 -8.38 26.27 -9.29
CA LEU A 622 -9.11 27.52 -9.37
C LEU A 622 -9.19 28.14 -7.97
N ILE A 623 -8.80 29.39 -7.82
CA ILE A 623 -8.90 30.14 -6.57
C ILE A 623 -9.89 31.28 -6.76
N ILE A 624 -10.92 31.36 -5.92
CA ILE A 624 -11.90 32.45 -5.91
C ILE A 624 -11.77 33.22 -4.61
N GLY A 625 -11.25 34.44 -4.67
CA GLY A 625 -11.24 35.38 -3.54
C GLY A 625 -12.51 36.22 -3.49
N THR A 626 -13.01 36.55 -2.31
CA THR A 626 -14.05 37.58 -2.16
C THR A 626 -13.53 38.75 -1.31
N THR A 627 -13.86 39.97 -1.71
CA THR A 627 -13.58 41.17 -0.91
C THR A 627 -14.66 42.22 -1.04
N SER A 628 -14.94 42.92 0.06
CA SER A 628 -15.81 44.11 0.06
C SER A 628 -15.05 45.42 -0.14
N ARG A 629 -13.71 45.41 -0.04
CA ARG A 629 -12.88 46.62 -0.14
C ARG A 629 -11.68 46.41 -1.04
N LYS A 630 -11.88 46.70 -2.33
CA LYS A 630 -10.82 46.69 -3.35
C LYS A 630 -9.65 47.59 -2.99
N ASP A 631 -9.93 48.80 -2.52
CA ASP A 631 -8.91 49.84 -2.28
C ASP A 631 -7.82 49.35 -1.31
N VAL A 632 -8.21 48.60 -0.28
CA VAL A 632 -7.28 48.02 0.71
C VAL A 632 -6.39 46.94 0.07
N LEU A 633 -6.96 46.07 -0.75
CA LEU A 633 -6.19 45.02 -1.43
C LEU A 633 -5.25 45.60 -2.49
N GLN A 634 -5.58 46.77 -3.06
CA GLN A 634 -4.71 47.50 -3.98
C GLN A 634 -3.45 48.01 -3.28
N GLU A 635 -3.60 48.62 -2.09
CA GLU A 635 -2.47 49.07 -1.27
C GLU A 635 -1.57 47.92 -0.80
N MET A 636 -2.14 46.72 -0.65
CA MET A 636 -1.42 45.51 -0.23
C MET A 636 -0.79 44.72 -1.40
N GLU A 637 -0.86 45.22 -2.64
CA GLU A 637 -0.40 44.54 -3.87
C GLU A 637 -1.02 43.14 -4.08
N MET A 638 -2.15 42.86 -3.43
CA MET A 638 -2.81 41.56 -3.52
C MET A 638 -3.64 41.45 -4.81
N LEU A 639 -4.14 42.57 -5.33
CA LEU A 639 -4.83 42.60 -6.63
C LEU A 639 -3.96 42.07 -7.77
N ASP A 640 -2.68 42.42 -7.78
CA ASP A 640 -1.74 42.00 -8.83
C ASP A 640 -1.37 40.50 -8.73
N ALA A 641 -1.68 39.85 -7.61
CA ALA A 641 -1.53 38.41 -7.46
C ALA A 641 -2.72 37.62 -8.04
N PHE A 642 -3.87 38.27 -8.24
CA PHE A 642 -5.01 37.67 -8.91
C PHE A 642 -4.89 37.80 -10.43
N SER A 643 -5.31 36.77 -11.16
CA SER A 643 -5.24 36.77 -12.63
C SER A 643 -6.30 37.68 -13.25
N THR A 644 -7.48 37.73 -12.62
CA THR A 644 -8.60 38.57 -13.06
C THR A 644 -9.45 39.02 -11.88
N THR A 645 -10.18 40.12 -12.06
CA THR A 645 -11.14 40.64 -11.08
C THR A 645 -12.51 40.77 -11.73
N ILE A 646 -13.55 40.31 -11.03
CA ILE A 646 -14.94 40.42 -11.47
C ILE A 646 -15.68 41.32 -10.48
N HIS A 647 -16.33 42.35 -11.00
CA HIS A 647 -17.05 43.33 -10.21
C HIS A 647 -18.53 42.93 -10.03
N VAL A 648 -18.93 42.66 -8.79
CA VAL A 648 -20.31 42.36 -8.40
C VAL A 648 -21.03 43.67 -8.06
N GLN A 649 -21.97 44.05 -8.92
CA GLN A 649 -22.75 45.28 -8.77
C GLN A 649 -23.89 45.12 -7.76
N ASN A 650 -24.17 46.20 -7.03
CA ASN A 650 -25.42 46.34 -6.28
C ASN A 650 -26.59 46.64 -7.21
N ILE A 651 -27.81 46.46 -6.69
CA ILE A 651 -29.03 46.85 -7.40
C ILE A 651 -29.04 48.37 -7.54
N SER A 652 -28.93 48.84 -8.79
CA SER A 652 -28.74 50.25 -9.14
C SER A 652 -30.00 50.94 -9.68
N SER A 653 -30.93 50.16 -10.26
CA SER A 653 -32.16 50.64 -10.88
C SER A 653 -33.38 50.18 -10.10
N GLY A 654 -34.43 51.02 -10.08
CA GLY A 654 -35.75 50.64 -9.56
C GLY A 654 -36.35 49.45 -10.31
N ASP A 655 -36.06 49.30 -11.61
CA ASP A 655 -36.58 48.17 -12.41
C ASP A 655 -35.94 46.84 -11.95
N HIS A 656 -34.61 46.84 -11.75
CA HIS A 656 -33.89 45.70 -11.18
C HIS A 656 -34.37 45.35 -9.75
N LEU A 657 -34.75 46.36 -8.97
CA LEU A 657 -35.30 46.14 -7.63
C LEU A 657 -36.67 45.45 -7.70
N VAL A 658 -37.54 45.90 -8.61
CA VAL A 658 -38.88 45.29 -8.79
C VAL A 658 -38.76 43.85 -9.31
N GLU A 659 -37.85 43.60 -10.26
CA GLU A 659 -37.54 42.24 -10.73
C GLU A 659 -37.04 41.34 -9.59
N ALA A 660 -36.13 41.85 -8.75
CA ALA A 660 -35.67 41.11 -7.57
C ALA A 660 -36.83 40.76 -6.61
N LEU A 661 -37.75 41.70 -6.38
CA LEU A 661 -38.93 41.50 -5.52
C LEU A 661 -39.93 40.51 -6.12
N GLU A 662 -40.08 40.51 -7.44
CA GLU A 662 -40.89 39.56 -8.19
C GLU A 662 -40.36 38.14 -8.03
N LEU A 663 -39.06 37.93 -8.27
CA LEU A 663 -38.43 36.62 -8.13
C LEU A 663 -38.46 36.09 -6.70
N LEU A 664 -38.46 36.98 -5.70
CA LEU A 664 -38.58 36.63 -4.29
C LEU A 664 -40.01 36.30 -3.86
N GLY A 665 -41.03 36.71 -4.63
CA GLY A 665 -42.44 36.40 -4.35
C GLY A 665 -42.97 36.93 -3.01
N SER A 666 -42.29 37.89 -2.37
CA SER A 666 -42.61 38.32 -1.01
C SER A 666 -43.76 39.33 -0.91
N PHE A 667 -44.05 40.06 -2.00
CA PHE A 667 -45.09 41.09 -2.07
C PHE A 667 -46.14 40.73 -3.13
N THR A 668 -47.40 41.08 -2.87
CA THR A 668 -48.50 40.92 -3.83
C THR A 668 -48.36 41.86 -5.02
N ASP A 669 -49.02 41.56 -6.14
CA ASP A 669 -48.93 42.34 -7.38
C ASP A 669 -49.35 43.81 -7.17
N ALA A 670 -50.34 44.06 -6.31
CA ALA A 670 -50.80 45.40 -5.95
C ALA A 670 -49.73 46.18 -5.15
N GLU A 671 -49.09 45.51 -4.19
CA GLU A 671 -47.99 46.08 -3.40
C GLU A 671 -46.77 46.36 -4.29
N ARG A 672 -46.42 45.42 -5.18
CA ARG A 672 -45.33 45.57 -6.16
C ARG A 672 -45.57 46.74 -7.11
N THR A 673 -46.80 46.93 -7.59
CA THR A 673 -47.17 48.07 -8.44
C THR A 673 -47.00 49.39 -7.69
N THR A 674 -47.38 49.43 -6.42
CA THR A 674 -47.23 50.61 -5.55
C THR A 674 -45.75 50.92 -5.32
N ILE A 675 -44.93 49.90 -5.04
CA ILE A 675 -43.48 50.05 -4.92
C ILE A 675 -42.91 50.56 -6.24
N ALA A 676 -43.22 49.92 -7.36
CA ALA A 676 -42.74 50.28 -8.70
C ALA A 676 -43.02 51.75 -9.03
N GLN A 677 -44.21 52.27 -8.74
CA GLN A 677 -44.53 53.69 -8.92
C GLN A 677 -43.61 54.63 -8.12
N HIS A 678 -43.21 54.23 -6.91
CA HIS A 678 -42.35 55.02 -6.04
C HIS A 678 -40.85 54.93 -6.35
N VAL A 679 -40.39 53.82 -6.95
CA VAL A 679 -38.97 53.62 -7.33
C VAL A 679 -38.67 53.91 -8.80
N LYS A 680 -39.69 54.00 -9.67
CA LYS A 680 -39.50 54.28 -11.10
C LYS A 680 -38.79 55.62 -11.31
N GLY A 681 -37.66 55.59 -12.00
CA GLY A 681 -36.83 56.78 -12.28
C GLY A 681 -35.91 57.21 -11.13
N LYS A 682 -35.91 56.53 -9.98
CA LYS A 682 -34.95 56.76 -8.90
C LYS A 682 -33.75 55.83 -9.01
N ARG A 683 -32.59 56.33 -8.57
CA ARG A 683 -31.38 55.53 -8.42
C ARG A 683 -31.39 54.88 -7.05
N VAL A 684 -31.27 53.57 -7.03
CA VAL A 684 -31.18 52.78 -5.80
C VAL A 684 -29.73 52.34 -5.65
N TRP A 685 -29.23 52.18 -4.43
CA TRP A 685 -27.93 51.53 -4.21
C TRP A 685 -28.04 50.56 -3.03
N ILE A 686 -28.52 49.35 -3.31
CA ILE A 686 -28.73 48.35 -2.26
C ILE A 686 -28.16 46.99 -2.64
N GLY A 687 -27.54 46.32 -1.67
CA GLY A 687 -27.07 44.93 -1.81
C GLY A 687 -28.19 43.93 -1.55
N ILE A 688 -28.18 42.80 -2.26
CA ILE A 688 -29.23 41.77 -2.17
C ILE A 688 -29.44 41.22 -0.75
N LYS A 689 -28.37 41.03 0.03
CA LYS A 689 -28.46 40.51 1.41
C LYS A 689 -29.11 41.54 2.33
N LYS A 690 -28.86 42.84 2.11
CA LYS A 690 -29.51 43.91 2.85
C LYS A 690 -30.97 44.03 2.45
N LEU A 691 -31.27 43.94 1.15
CA LEU A 691 -32.63 43.96 0.62
C LEU A 691 -33.50 42.86 1.25
N LEU A 692 -33.01 41.61 1.31
CA LEU A 692 -33.69 40.50 1.98
C LEU A 692 -34.05 40.82 3.43
N MET A 693 -33.12 41.42 4.17
CA MET A 693 -33.37 41.84 5.56
C MET A 693 -34.46 42.92 5.65
N LEU A 694 -34.45 43.90 4.74
CA LEU A 694 -35.49 44.96 4.71
C LEU A 694 -36.87 44.40 4.37
N ILE A 695 -36.94 43.44 3.44
CA ILE A 695 -38.18 42.75 3.08
C ILE A 695 -38.72 42.03 4.31
N GLU A 696 -37.90 41.19 4.95
CA GLU A 696 -38.32 40.38 6.09
C GLU A 696 -38.80 41.26 7.26
N MET A 697 -38.07 42.33 7.58
CA MET A 697 -38.49 43.31 8.60
C MET A 697 -39.83 43.98 8.26
N SER A 698 -40.10 44.22 6.98
CA SER A 698 -41.34 44.87 6.54
C SER A 698 -42.52 43.91 6.55
N LEU A 699 -42.30 42.61 6.28
CA LEU A 699 -43.32 41.57 6.31
C LEU A 699 -43.89 41.30 7.71
N GLN A 700 -43.12 41.59 8.76
CA GLN A 700 -43.56 41.49 10.16
C GLN A 700 -44.61 42.55 10.54
N MET A 701 -44.78 43.61 9.74
CA MET A 701 -45.84 44.60 9.96
C MET A 701 -47.18 44.15 9.36
N ASP A 702 -48.27 44.71 9.88
CA ASP A 702 -49.61 44.49 9.33
C ASP A 702 -49.67 44.83 7.84
N GLN A 703 -50.48 44.09 7.09
CA GLN A 703 -50.56 44.17 5.62
C GLN A 703 -50.69 45.61 5.08
N ALA A 704 -51.44 46.48 5.76
CA ALA A 704 -51.62 47.87 5.37
C ALA A 704 -50.33 48.73 5.46
N TYR A 705 -49.37 48.36 6.31
CA TYR A 705 -48.16 49.14 6.59
C TYR A 705 -46.88 48.56 5.96
N ARG A 706 -46.92 47.35 5.40
CA ARG A 706 -45.75 46.65 4.83
C ARG A 706 -45.01 47.49 3.79
N VAL A 707 -45.74 47.99 2.79
CA VAL A 707 -45.17 48.79 1.69
C VAL A 707 -44.62 50.12 2.19
N SER A 708 -45.36 50.80 3.07
CA SER A 708 -44.92 52.08 3.65
C SER A 708 -43.63 51.91 4.47
N LYS A 709 -43.56 50.84 5.28
CA LYS A 709 -42.36 50.53 6.06
C LYS A 709 -41.18 50.18 5.17
N PHE A 710 -41.38 49.34 4.16
CA PHE A 710 -40.33 48.97 3.21
C PHE A 710 -39.75 50.20 2.50
N LEU A 711 -40.61 51.09 2.00
CA LEU A 711 -40.19 52.33 1.35
C LEU A 711 -39.48 53.30 2.30
N SER A 712 -39.87 53.34 3.58
CA SER A 712 -39.16 54.13 4.60
C SER A 712 -37.76 53.56 4.84
N LEU A 713 -37.64 52.26 5.04
CA LEU A 713 -36.36 51.59 5.28
C LEU A 713 -35.43 51.70 4.05
N LEU A 714 -35.99 51.62 2.85
CA LEU A 714 -35.24 51.78 1.60
C LEU A 714 -34.65 53.20 1.48
N LYS A 715 -35.40 54.23 1.89
CA LYS A 715 -34.89 55.62 1.93
C LYS A 715 -33.78 55.79 2.95
N ASP A 716 -33.91 55.20 4.13
CA ASP A 716 -32.93 55.31 5.21
C ASP A 716 -31.56 54.71 4.82
N GLU A 717 -31.56 53.68 3.96
CA GLU A 717 -30.33 53.02 3.48
C GLU A 717 -29.74 53.68 2.22
N GLY A 718 -30.28 54.81 1.76
CA GLY A 718 -29.66 55.64 0.72
C GLY A 718 -30.20 55.45 -0.70
N ALA A 719 -31.52 55.24 -0.86
CA ALA A 719 -32.21 55.17 -2.16
C ALA A 719 -33.35 56.19 -2.33
#